data_AF-A0A3A8Q4B6-F1
#
_entry.id   AF-A0A3A8Q4B6-F1
#
_cell.length_a   1.000
_cell.length_b   1.000
_cell.length_c   1.000
_cell.angle_alpha   90.00
_cell.angle_beta   90.00
_cell.angle_gamma   90.00
#
_symmetry.space_group_name_H-M   'P 1'
#
loop_
_entity.id
_entity.type
_entity.pdbx_description
1 polymer ?
#
loop_
_entity_poly.entity_id
_entity_poly.type
_entity_poly.pdbx_seq_one_letter_code
_entity_poly.pdbx_strand_id
1 'polypeptide(L)'
;MRITLALIVGLLLAQVARAEPDSFGLGTGRDGVLTLNAGQGLALSPAVPLGRSVAAGSQQLTVSGFKVSSGDLVMIHDSTGLSPAPEVGNAKGVSLTGAVSLGRWEMARVEAVSTTVPTVLTLTAPLRYAYATGRAQVVRVAEYSDVVIEAGARLSASSWDGKSGGILAMLVMGKMVNDGRVDADGLGYLGGVFQADGAGLAGCTGLELDPGKGGAERGEGVAGKVSSRGITTGRGNLGNGGGGGNCVAAGGGGGGHGGVGGVGGRTASEDGARVEGGLGGVALGYSLFERFVFGGGGGAGQGFDASGSSGAAGGGVVFIRASTFSGNGVYSASGSTAGGSTGNDGAGGGGAGGAVMLRAVETLACGSAEARGGAGGNVNVGTQPMGPGGGGAGGRVLLQGRSVSCPANVSAGNAGVSASPGAGSHGAGPSSGASDAGTPDGGTSTGTVQQVVDLGYQVPSAPVITAPVSGEVTGSTRPRISGTADTNGPEVHILVDGREIGAVVPGADGLFSYDPTTPLGAGTHDVTAWAESLGVASKAATPVRFTTPEVVLADGGVVQMAVLVVPTNGDTVGPTPLFAGTAPNGVNVGVVIDEGPDIIVPLDLLGRFRYQVPDAEALSVGTHKVTVHSHNEADEDGPYSDVVGFEVVVGGADGGTDAGPEDPVVPRVLVPEEGATVEPTFMFVGVALPGTTVQLELDGKALALATADDEGVFRHILTADTALAVGAHKVVAQGVTEQGEAGPRSPEVGFQVRGPTDLDVGCGCGTAPAGMISLWALVGLGALARRRRARS
;
A
#
# COMPACT_ATOMS: atom_id res chain seq x y z
N MET A 1 6.67 59.84 -14.35
CA MET A 1 7.75 59.10 -13.64
C MET A 1 7.16 58.44 -12.41
N ARG A 2 6.62 57.22 -12.57
CA ARG A 2 6.19 56.34 -11.48
C ARG A 2 6.52 54.91 -11.92
N ILE A 3 7.41 54.31 -11.16
CA ILE A 3 7.95 52.96 -11.34
C ILE A 3 6.87 51.98 -10.89
N THR A 4 6.42 51.13 -11.80
CA THR A 4 5.59 49.96 -11.53
C THR A 4 6.47 48.88 -10.89
N LEU A 5 6.15 48.51 -9.65
CA LEU A 5 6.76 47.40 -8.95
C LEU A 5 6.08 46.10 -9.44
N ALA A 6 6.76 45.35 -10.30
CA ALA A 6 6.37 44.01 -10.68
C ALA A 6 6.64 43.07 -9.49
N LEU A 7 5.58 42.52 -8.90
CA LEU A 7 5.68 41.44 -7.92
C LEU A 7 5.87 40.13 -8.70
N ILE A 8 7.13 39.78 -8.98
CA ILE A 8 7.49 38.43 -9.42
C ILE A 8 7.28 37.52 -8.20
N VAL A 9 6.17 36.79 -8.18
CA VAL A 9 6.00 35.64 -7.30
C VAL A 9 6.93 34.56 -7.84
N GLY A 10 8.16 34.55 -7.35
CA GLY A 10 9.00 33.36 -7.41
C GLY A 10 8.33 32.29 -6.54
N LEU A 11 7.51 31.45 -7.15
CA LEU A 11 7.22 30.12 -6.62
C LEU A 11 8.58 29.40 -6.54
N LEU A 12 9.24 29.52 -5.38
CA LEU A 12 10.09 28.44 -4.91
C LEU A 12 9.17 27.22 -4.84
N LEU A 13 9.23 26.39 -5.88
CA LEU A 13 8.89 24.97 -5.78
C LEU A 13 9.65 24.48 -4.55
N ALA A 14 8.94 24.37 -3.43
CA ALA A 14 9.45 23.67 -2.27
C ALA A 14 9.87 22.30 -2.80
N GLN A 15 11.18 22.02 -2.79
CA GLN A 15 11.64 20.71 -3.16
C GLN A 15 10.86 19.75 -2.27
N VAL A 16 10.06 18.89 -2.89
CA VAL A 16 9.37 17.80 -2.20
C VAL A 16 10.45 17.09 -1.42
N ALA A 17 10.47 17.25 -0.10
CA ALA A 17 11.47 16.64 0.75
C ALA A 17 11.36 15.14 0.50
N ARG A 18 12.35 14.59 -0.22
CA ARG A 18 12.32 13.19 -0.63
C ARG A 18 12.76 12.34 0.54
N ALA A 19 12.06 11.24 0.73
CA ALA A 19 12.43 10.27 1.73
C ALA A 19 13.82 9.72 1.45
N GLU A 20 14.63 9.52 2.50
CA GLU A 20 15.99 9.01 2.32
C GLU A 20 15.94 7.52 1.95
N PRO A 21 16.40 7.13 0.74
CA PRO A 21 16.65 5.72 0.44
C PRO A 21 17.66 5.14 1.43
N ASP A 22 17.71 3.82 1.58
CA ASP A 22 18.74 3.14 2.36
C ASP A 22 20.14 3.37 1.78
N SER A 23 20.72 4.51 2.14
CA SER A 23 21.98 5.04 1.64
C SER A 23 23.10 4.96 2.67
N PHE A 24 22.82 4.30 3.82
CA PHE A 24 23.72 4.25 4.97
C PHE A 24 24.86 3.24 4.80
N GLY A 25 24.80 2.38 3.79
CA GLY A 25 25.88 1.45 3.47
C GLY A 25 26.27 0.56 4.67
N LEU A 26 27.54 0.65 5.08
CA LEU A 26 28.10 -0.03 6.25
C LEU A 26 28.14 0.83 7.52
N GLY A 27 27.44 1.98 7.51
CA GLY A 27 27.42 2.92 8.61
C GLY A 27 28.68 3.79 8.70
N THR A 28 28.71 4.62 9.73
CA THR A 28 29.75 5.65 9.96
C THR A 28 30.89 5.20 10.88
N GLY A 29 30.76 4.04 11.52
CA GLY A 29 31.71 3.58 12.55
C GLY A 29 31.70 4.41 13.85
N ARG A 30 30.69 5.26 14.04
CA ARG A 30 30.58 6.20 15.18
C ARG A 30 30.53 5.53 16.55
N ASP A 31 30.08 4.28 16.63
CA ASP A 31 30.04 3.51 17.87
C ASP A 31 31.40 2.86 18.20
N GLY A 32 32.44 3.10 17.38
CA GLY A 32 33.81 2.64 17.60
C GLY A 32 33.96 1.13 17.41
N VAL A 33 34.95 0.54 18.09
CA VAL A 33 35.19 -0.90 18.07
C VAL A 33 34.39 -1.58 19.18
N LEU A 34 33.66 -2.65 18.84
CA LEU A 34 33.08 -3.55 19.83
C LEU A 34 33.98 -4.77 20.02
N THR A 35 34.36 -5.06 21.26
CA THR A 35 35.04 -6.31 21.63
C THR A 35 34.30 -6.98 22.78
N LEU A 36 33.80 -8.19 22.56
CA LEU A 36 33.25 -9.04 23.59
C LEU A 36 34.20 -10.20 23.86
N ASN A 37 34.73 -10.23 25.08
CA ASN A 37 35.60 -11.29 25.55
C ASN A 37 34.79 -12.51 26.01
N ALA A 38 35.46 -13.66 26.10
CA ALA A 38 34.86 -14.89 26.58
C ALA A 38 34.06 -14.70 27.89
N GLY A 39 32.84 -15.23 27.94
CA GLY A 39 31.94 -15.11 29.10
C GLY A 39 31.13 -13.80 29.17
N GLN A 40 31.36 -12.84 28.27
CA GLN A 40 30.55 -11.62 28.20
C GLN A 40 29.28 -11.82 27.37
N GLY A 41 28.19 -11.20 27.81
CA GLY A 41 26.92 -11.11 27.10
C GLY A 41 26.49 -9.66 26.94
N LEU A 42 26.04 -9.27 25.74
CA LEU A 42 25.51 -7.94 25.47
C LEU A 42 24.20 -8.03 24.68
N ALA A 43 23.16 -7.32 25.14
CA ALA A 43 21.97 -7.06 24.35
C ALA A 43 22.14 -5.73 23.60
N LEU A 44 22.09 -5.76 22.27
CA LEU A 44 22.12 -4.60 21.39
C LEU A 44 20.72 -4.24 20.89
N SER A 45 20.67 -3.18 20.09
CA SER A 45 19.49 -2.74 19.37
C SER A 45 18.28 -2.52 20.28
N PRO A 46 18.40 -1.61 21.28
CA PRO A 46 17.23 -1.22 22.06
C PRO A 46 16.13 -0.79 21.09
N ALA A 47 14.90 -1.19 21.40
CA ALA A 47 13.73 -0.92 20.59
C ALA A 47 12.59 -0.41 21.46
N VAL A 48 11.72 0.41 20.87
CA VAL A 48 10.52 0.92 21.53
C VAL A 48 9.35 0.92 20.55
N PRO A 49 8.10 0.80 21.03
CA PRO A 49 6.93 0.93 20.17
C PRO A 49 6.83 2.34 19.60
N LEU A 50 6.35 2.46 18.37
CA LEU A 50 6.03 3.75 17.78
C LEU A 50 4.84 4.38 18.54
N GLY A 51 5.06 5.55 19.14
CA GLY A 51 4.08 6.20 20.03
C GLY A 51 2.89 6.82 19.29
N ARG A 52 3.04 7.18 18.01
CA ARG A 52 1.97 7.73 17.15
C ARG A 52 2.17 7.30 15.71
N SER A 53 1.07 7.04 15.00
CA SER A 53 1.14 6.76 13.57
C SER A 53 1.76 7.94 12.81
N VAL A 54 2.54 7.64 11.79
CA VAL A 54 3.24 8.60 10.93
C VAL A 54 2.90 8.34 9.47
N ALA A 55 2.66 9.39 8.71
CA ALA A 55 2.46 9.31 7.27
C ALA A 55 3.82 9.28 6.55
N ALA A 56 3.82 8.76 5.33
CA ALA A 56 4.92 8.97 4.40
C ALA A 56 5.16 10.50 4.23
N GLY A 57 6.42 10.90 4.13
CA GLY A 57 6.81 12.31 4.12
C GLY A 57 7.03 12.93 5.51
N SER A 58 6.71 12.22 6.61
CA SER A 58 6.96 12.73 7.97
C SER A 58 8.45 12.69 8.32
N GLN A 59 8.92 13.71 9.04
CA GLN A 59 10.28 13.77 9.62
C GLN A 59 10.29 13.59 11.14
N GLN A 60 9.15 13.26 11.75
CA GLN A 60 9.04 13.19 13.20
C GLN A 60 8.52 11.82 13.65
N LEU A 61 9.20 11.25 14.64
CA LEU A 61 8.79 10.01 15.32
C LEU A 61 8.52 10.31 16.80
N THR A 62 7.34 9.93 17.31
CA THR A 62 7.05 10.00 18.74
C THR A 62 7.42 8.67 19.40
N VAL A 63 8.25 8.71 20.45
CA VAL A 63 8.76 7.54 21.17
C VAL A 63 8.73 7.77 22.69
N SER A 64 8.87 6.71 23.48
CA SER A 64 8.94 6.80 24.95
C SER A 64 10.04 5.89 25.50
N GLY A 65 10.82 6.37 26.46
CA GLY A 65 11.87 5.59 27.12
C GLY A 65 13.07 5.21 26.24
N PHE A 66 13.20 5.82 25.06
CA PHE A 66 14.19 5.45 24.05
C PHE A 66 15.48 6.23 24.19
N LYS A 67 16.59 5.52 24.42
CA LYS A 67 17.92 6.12 24.57
C LYS A 67 18.59 6.25 23.20
N VAL A 68 18.37 7.37 22.54
CA VAL A 68 19.02 7.78 21.29
C VAL A 68 19.49 9.23 21.37
N SER A 69 20.50 9.56 20.58
CA SER A 69 21.09 10.90 20.50
C SER A 69 21.13 11.41 19.06
N SER A 70 21.40 12.71 18.90
CA SER A 70 21.65 13.29 17.59
C SER A 70 22.74 12.52 16.83
N GLY A 71 22.45 12.30 15.56
CA GLY A 71 23.21 11.53 14.59
C GLY A 71 23.07 10.01 14.72
N ASP A 72 22.43 9.45 15.74
CA ASP A 72 22.20 8.00 15.80
C ASP A 72 21.36 7.53 14.60
N LEU A 73 21.59 6.29 14.16
CA LEU A 73 20.79 5.64 13.13
C LEU A 73 19.66 4.82 13.79
N VAL A 74 18.45 5.00 13.29
CA VAL A 74 17.28 4.21 13.72
C VAL A 74 16.68 3.47 12.53
N MET A 75 16.12 2.31 12.79
CA MET A 75 15.29 1.54 11.88
C MET A 75 13.84 1.61 12.36
N ILE A 76 12.93 1.94 11.45
CA ILE A 76 11.50 1.88 11.69
C ILE A 76 11.00 0.60 11.00
N HIS A 77 10.38 -0.31 11.75
CA HIS A 77 9.97 -1.61 11.23
C HIS A 77 8.53 -1.93 11.60
N ASP A 78 7.71 -2.26 10.59
CA ASP A 78 6.34 -2.71 10.76
C ASP A 78 6.32 -4.19 11.18
N SER A 79 6.19 -4.45 12.48
CA SER A 79 6.53 -5.75 13.07
C SER A 79 5.34 -6.68 13.26
N THR A 80 4.10 -6.19 13.20
CA THR A 80 2.89 -6.99 13.40
C THR A 80 1.66 -6.30 12.81
N GLY A 81 0.50 -6.91 12.91
CA GLY A 81 -0.78 -6.29 12.52
C GLY A 81 -1.07 -6.39 11.03
N LEU A 82 -0.81 -7.55 10.43
CA LEU A 82 -1.27 -7.89 9.08
C LEU A 82 -2.77 -7.57 8.92
N SER A 83 -3.11 -6.84 7.86
CA SER A 83 -4.48 -6.37 7.60
C SER A 83 -4.81 -6.48 6.10
N PRO A 84 -5.95 -7.10 5.71
CA PRO A 84 -6.87 -7.82 6.58
C PRO A 84 -6.20 -9.05 7.22
N ALA A 85 -6.62 -9.41 8.43
CA ALA A 85 -6.12 -10.59 9.11
C ALA A 85 -6.60 -11.87 8.37
N PRO A 86 -5.76 -12.92 8.26
CA PRO A 86 -6.19 -14.20 7.73
C PRO A 86 -7.31 -14.81 8.57
N GLU A 87 -8.15 -15.63 7.94
CA GLU A 87 -9.11 -16.46 8.67
C GLU A 87 -8.39 -17.44 9.59
N VAL A 88 -8.98 -17.68 10.77
CA VAL A 88 -8.47 -18.68 11.71
C VAL A 88 -8.59 -20.07 11.09
N GLY A 89 -7.53 -20.87 11.19
CA GLY A 89 -7.49 -22.21 10.60
C GLY A 89 -7.06 -22.23 9.13
N ASN A 90 -6.74 -21.08 8.53
CA ASN A 90 -6.30 -21.01 7.14
C ASN A 90 -4.96 -21.75 6.97
N ALA A 91 -4.94 -22.73 6.07
CA ALA A 91 -3.79 -23.55 5.72
C ALA A 91 -2.86 -22.89 4.69
N LYS A 92 -3.35 -21.91 3.93
CA LYS A 92 -2.62 -21.31 2.80
C LYS A 92 -1.56 -20.33 3.30
N GLY A 93 -0.40 -20.34 2.65
CA GLY A 93 0.66 -19.37 2.91
C GLY A 93 0.19 -17.93 2.71
N VAL A 94 0.79 -17.00 3.45
CA VAL A 94 0.50 -15.57 3.36
C VAL A 94 1.58 -14.89 2.52
N SER A 95 1.19 -14.21 1.44
CA SER A 95 2.11 -13.35 0.68
C SER A 95 2.18 -11.96 1.31
N LEU A 96 3.39 -11.48 1.58
CA LEU A 96 3.66 -10.11 2.01
C LEU A 96 4.32 -9.33 0.86
N THR A 97 3.76 -9.40 -0.34
CA THR A 97 4.20 -8.63 -1.52
C THR A 97 3.23 -7.49 -1.82
N GLY A 98 3.53 -6.66 -2.83
CA GLY A 98 2.63 -5.58 -3.27
C GLY A 98 2.38 -4.55 -2.17
N ALA A 99 1.13 -4.13 -1.97
CA ALA A 99 0.74 -3.03 -1.08
C ALA A 99 0.78 -3.33 0.44
N VAL A 100 1.03 -4.58 0.85
CA VAL A 100 1.12 -4.95 2.27
C VAL A 100 2.26 -4.17 2.94
N SER A 101 2.06 -3.55 4.11
CA SER A 101 3.10 -2.78 4.83
C SER A 101 3.98 -3.66 5.73
N LEU A 102 3.43 -4.76 6.24
CA LEU A 102 4.07 -5.63 7.22
C LEU A 102 5.46 -6.11 6.76
N GLY A 103 6.39 -6.11 7.70
CA GLY A 103 7.76 -6.58 7.54
C GLY A 103 8.67 -5.60 6.81
N ARG A 104 8.13 -4.47 6.32
CA ARG A 104 8.94 -3.41 5.74
C ARG A 104 9.71 -2.68 6.83
N TRP A 105 10.93 -2.31 6.48
CA TRP A 105 11.77 -1.44 7.27
C TRP A 105 12.31 -0.30 6.41
N GLU A 106 12.58 0.81 7.06
CA GLU A 106 13.46 1.84 6.53
C GLU A 106 14.38 2.35 7.64
N MET A 107 15.52 2.94 7.26
CA MET A 107 16.46 3.53 8.20
C MET A 107 16.42 5.05 8.06
N ALA A 108 16.60 5.75 9.17
CA ALA A 108 16.67 7.20 9.20
C ALA A 108 17.67 7.67 10.24
N ARG A 109 18.40 8.75 9.94
CA ARG A 109 19.32 9.36 10.90
C ARG A 109 18.57 10.39 11.75
N VAL A 110 18.80 10.33 13.05
CA VAL A 110 18.24 11.28 14.01
C VAL A 110 18.98 12.61 13.90
N GLU A 111 18.30 13.69 13.55
CA GLU A 111 18.85 15.04 13.59
C GLU A 111 18.85 15.58 15.01
N ALA A 112 17.71 15.49 15.70
CA ALA A 112 17.53 16.02 17.04
C ALA A 112 16.56 15.17 17.87
N VAL A 113 16.71 15.24 19.20
CA VAL A 113 15.82 14.58 20.17
C VAL A 113 15.21 15.66 21.05
N SER A 114 13.88 15.70 21.14
CA SER A 114 13.20 16.69 21.98
C SER A 114 13.52 16.47 23.46
N THR A 115 13.59 17.57 24.22
CA THR A 115 13.73 17.55 25.67
C THR A 115 12.38 17.51 26.40
N THR A 116 11.26 17.60 25.65
CA THR A 116 9.88 17.59 26.16
C THR A 116 9.25 16.21 26.04
N VAL A 117 8.20 15.95 26.82
CA VAL A 117 7.42 14.70 26.81
C VAL A 117 6.10 14.92 26.07
N PRO A 118 5.70 14.05 25.12
CA PRO A 118 6.42 12.84 24.70
C PRO A 118 7.70 13.15 23.91
N THR A 119 8.68 12.25 23.97
CA THR A 119 9.94 12.40 23.23
C THR A 119 9.65 12.31 21.73
N VAL A 120 10.15 13.30 20.99
CA VAL A 120 10.06 13.37 19.53
C VAL A 120 11.47 13.31 18.95
N LEU A 121 11.68 12.39 18.03
CA LEU A 121 12.88 12.34 17.19
C LEU A 121 12.59 13.13 15.92
N THR A 122 13.43 14.12 15.61
CA THR A 122 13.47 14.76 14.29
C THR A 122 14.47 14.01 13.43
N LEU A 123 14.09 13.66 12.21
CA LEU A 123 14.89 12.91 11.25
C LEU A 123 15.55 13.84 10.23
N THR A 124 16.75 13.49 9.76
CA THR A 124 17.48 14.26 8.73
C THR A 124 16.78 14.29 7.37
N ALA A 125 15.89 13.33 7.13
CA ALA A 125 15.10 13.19 5.93
C ALA A 125 13.71 12.62 6.26
N PRO A 126 12.69 12.89 5.44
CA PRO A 126 11.36 12.33 5.65
C PRO A 126 11.34 10.81 5.45
N LEU A 127 10.31 10.16 5.97
CA LEU A 127 10.07 8.73 5.81
C LEU A 127 9.47 8.42 4.43
N ARG A 128 9.86 7.28 3.87
CA ARG A 128 9.33 6.76 2.60
C ARG A 128 7.96 6.13 2.79
N TYR A 129 7.76 5.47 3.92
CA TYR A 129 6.55 4.71 4.21
C TYR A 129 5.76 5.33 5.37
N ALA A 130 4.47 5.02 5.39
CA ALA A 130 3.63 5.26 6.55
C ALA A 130 3.78 4.11 7.54
N TYR A 131 3.77 4.43 8.84
CA TYR A 131 3.84 3.44 9.91
C TYR A 131 2.74 3.69 10.94
N ALA A 132 2.06 2.63 11.35
CA ALA A 132 0.97 2.70 12.31
C ALA A 132 1.46 2.39 13.74
N THR A 133 0.94 3.13 14.71
CA THR A 133 1.13 2.79 16.13
C THR A 133 0.51 1.43 16.47
N GLY A 134 1.10 0.71 17.43
CA GLY A 134 0.68 -0.64 17.79
C GLY A 134 1.11 -1.74 16.81
N ARG A 135 1.74 -1.37 15.69
CA ARG A 135 2.28 -2.30 14.67
C ARG A 135 3.77 -2.10 14.44
N ALA A 136 4.20 -0.84 14.39
CA ALA A 136 5.57 -0.47 14.18
C ALA A 136 6.37 -0.26 15.47
N GLN A 137 7.67 -0.53 15.38
CA GLN A 137 8.66 -0.21 16.41
C GLN A 137 9.82 0.60 15.81
N VAL A 138 10.54 1.31 16.67
CA VAL A 138 11.75 2.04 16.34
C VAL A 138 12.92 1.35 17.05
N VAL A 139 13.92 0.93 16.28
CA VAL A 139 15.08 0.15 16.74
C VAL A 139 16.36 0.97 16.52
N ARG A 140 17.26 1.06 17.50
CA ARG A 140 18.58 1.67 17.27
C ARG A 140 19.44 0.72 16.45
N VAL A 141 20.02 1.22 15.36
CA VAL A 141 20.99 0.49 14.53
C VAL A 141 22.38 0.92 14.95
N ALA A 142 23.19 0.00 15.48
CA ALA A 142 24.56 0.31 15.87
C ALA A 142 25.46 0.45 14.64
N GLU A 143 26.44 1.37 14.69
CA GLU A 143 27.37 1.67 13.59
C GLU A 143 28.81 1.51 14.09
N TYR A 144 29.37 0.29 14.01
CA TYR A 144 30.71 -0.03 14.52
C TYR A 144 31.79 0.11 13.45
N SER A 145 33.00 0.48 13.85
CA SER A 145 34.18 0.43 12.97
C SER A 145 34.63 -1.01 12.77
N ASP A 146 34.74 -1.80 13.84
CA ASP A 146 35.02 -3.23 13.81
C ASP A 146 34.29 -3.92 14.96
N VAL A 147 34.02 -5.21 14.82
CA VAL A 147 33.39 -6.04 15.85
C VAL A 147 34.20 -7.32 16.02
N VAL A 148 34.54 -7.65 17.27
CA VAL A 148 35.21 -8.89 17.65
C VAL A 148 34.41 -9.57 18.76
N ILE A 149 33.95 -10.79 18.49
CA ILE A 149 33.22 -11.63 19.43
C ILE A 149 34.04 -12.90 19.66
N GLU A 150 34.65 -13.01 20.84
CA GLU A 150 35.46 -14.18 21.18
C GLU A 150 34.61 -15.43 21.41
N ALA A 151 35.24 -16.60 21.33
CA ALA A 151 34.62 -17.86 21.70
C ALA A 151 34.06 -17.81 23.13
N GLY A 152 32.80 -18.22 23.30
CA GLY A 152 32.10 -18.16 24.57
C GLY A 152 31.51 -16.78 24.92
N ALA A 153 31.67 -15.77 24.06
CA ALA A 153 30.93 -14.50 24.17
C ALA A 153 29.59 -14.57 23.40
N ARG A 154 28.62 -13.74 23.82
CA ARG A 154 27.29 -13.68 23.20
C ARG A 154 26.83 -12.24 22.94
N LEU A 155 26.41 -11.98 21.71
CA LEU A 155 25.70 -10.76 21.29
C LEU A 155 24.25 -11.10 20.97
N SER A 156 23.29 -10.40 21.55
CA SER A 156 21.87 -10.71 21.41
C SER A 156 21.01 -9.46 21.18
N ALA A 157 19.74 -9.61 20.81
CA ALA A 157 18.72 -8.56 20.91
C ALA A 157 17.96 -8.63 22.24
N SER A 158 17.11 -7.62 22.51
CA SER A 158 16.02 -7.75 23.49
C SER A 158 14.91 -8.65 22.94
N SER A 159 14.21 -9.38 23.83
CA SER A 159 13.04 -10.18 23.43
C SER A 159 11.91 -9.31 22.90
N TRP A 160 11.19 -9.78 21.88
CA TRP A 160 9.88 -9.24 21.53
C TRP A 160 8.91 -9.37 22.71
N ASP A 161 8.21 -8.29 23.04
CA ASP A 161 7.25 -8.21 24.14
C ASP A 161 5.78 -8.10 23.69
N GLY A 162 5.52 -8.32 22.39
CA GLY A 162 4.22 -8.05 21.76
C GLY A 162 4.11 -6.66 21.13
N LYS A 163 5.09 -5.78 21.35
CA LYS A 163 5.10 -4.40 20.81
C LYS A 163 6.46 -3.93 20.28
N SER A 164 7.55 -4.38 20.90
CA SER A 164 8.92 -4.03 20.51
C SER A 164 9.94 -5.09 20.93
N GLY A 165 11.12 -5.07 20.31
CA GLY A 165 12.18 -6.06 20.49
C GLY A 165 12.30 -7.04 19.32
N GLY A 166 13.10 -8.08 19.51
CA GLY A 166 13.27 -9.19 18.57
C GLY A 166 14.21 -8.91 17.38
N ILE A 167 14.80 -7.71 17.28
CA ILE A 167 15.65 -7.32 16.15
C ILE A 167 17.05 -6.97 16.65
N LEU A 168 18.06 -7.69 16.17
CA LEU A 168 19.46 -7.30 16.24
C LEU A 168 19.82 -6.65 14.90
N ALA A 169 20.13 -5.35 14.90
CA ALA A 169 20.52 -4.61 13.70
C ALA A 169 21.81 -3.81 13.95
N MET A 170 22.83 -4.08 13.13
CA MET A 170 24.06 -3.30 13.14
C MET A 170 24.72 -3.20 11.76
N LEU A 171 25.45 -2.12 11.56
CA LEU A 171 26.31 -1.86 10.42
C LEU A 171 27.77 -1.83 10.90
N VAL A 172 28.65 -2.53 10.20
CA VAL A 172 30.06 -2.66 10.54
C VAL A 172 30.91 -2.17 9.38
N MET A 173 31.56 -1.02 9.52
CA MET A 173 32.35 -0.42 8.46
C MET A 173 33.52 -1.31 8.02
N GLY A 174 34.16 -1.97 8.99
CA GLY A 174 35.29 -2.87 8.81
C GLY A 174 34.94 -4.33 8.99
N LYS A 175 35.68 -5.02 9.87
CA LYS A 175 35.62 -6.47 10.05
C LYS A 175 34.62 -6.87 11.12
N MET A 176 33.84 -7.90 10.83
CA MET A 176 33.10 -8.68 11.80
C MET A 176 33.84 -10.00 12.05
N VAL A 177 34.56 -10.10 13.16
CA VAL A 177 35.22 -11.33 13.62
C VAL A 177 34.33 -11.98 14.67
N ASN A 178 33.79 -13.16 14.38
CA ASN A 178 32.93 -13.90 15.30
C ASN A 178 33.42 -15.33 15.48
N ASP A 179 33.91 -15.64 16.67
CA ASP A 179 34.15 -17.00 17.16
C ASP A 179 33.15 -17.41 18.27
N GLY A 180 32.29 -16.47 18.70
CA GLY A 180 31.24 -16.69 19.68
C GLY A 180 29.86 -16.86 19.05
N ARG A 181 28.84 -16.24 19.67
CA ARG A 181 27.46 -16.34 19.23
C ARG A 181 26.80 -14.98 19.07
N VAL A 182 26.19 -14.75 17.91
CA VAL A 182 25.37 -13.58 17.61
C VAL A 182 23.96 -14.07 17.32
N ASP A 183 22.97 -13.74 18.13
CA ASP A 183 21.66 -14.34 17.96
C ASP A 183 20.43 -13.51 18.34
N ALA A 184 19.30 -13.95 17.81
CA ALA A 184 17.95 -13.55 18.19
C ALA A 184 17.09 -14.80 18.48
N ASP A 185 17.68 -15.81 19.13
CA ASP A 185 17.03 -17.10 19.33
C ASP A 185 15.86 -17.01 20.32
N GLY A 186 14.67 -17.45 19.89
CA GLY A 186 13.47 -17.39 20.72
C GLY A 186 13.02 -15.97 21.09
N LEU A 187 13.52 -14.94 20.38
CA LEU A 187 13.23 -13.53 20.67
C LEU A 187 12.15 -12.92 19.75
N GLY A 188 11.51 -13.73 18.91
CA GLY A 188 10.43 -13.35 17.99
C GLY A 188 9.04 -13.47 18.60
N TYR A 189 8.03 -13.76 17.79
CA TYR A 189 6.63 -13.80 18.25
C TYR A 189 6.43 -14.78 19.42
N LEU A 190 5.58 -14.38 20.36
CA LEU A 190 5.36 -15.08 21.61
C LEU A 190 4.61 -16.40 21.40
N GLY A 191 4.96 -17.44 22.15
CA GLY A 191 4.18 -18.67 22.22
C GLY A 191 2.88 -18.49 23.00
N GLY A 192 1.89 -19.35 22.75
CA GLY A 192 0.64 -19.39 23.50
C GLY A 192 0.88 -19.78 24.95
N VAL A 193 0.19 -19.14 25.90
CA VAL A 193 0.33 -19.42 27.32
C VAL A 193 -0.57 -20.58 27.72
N PHE A 194 0.01 -21.56 28.40
CA PHE A 194 -0.76 -22.64 29.00
C PHE A 194 -1.64 -22.11 30.12
N GLN A 195 -2.90 -22.54 30.12
CA GLN A 195 -3.86 -22.30 31.18
C GLN A 195 -4.63 -23.59 31.44
N ALA A 196 -4.74 -23.95 32.71
CA ALA A 196 -5.51 -25.12 33.13
C ALA A 196 -7.01 -24.81 33.03
N ASP A 197 -7.74 -25.62 32.28
CA ASP A 197 -9.21 -25.57 32.21
C ASP A 197 -9.85 -26.43 33.32
N GLY A 198 -11.17 -26.33 33.47
CA GLY A 198 -11.93 -27.23 34.35
C GLY A 198 -11.89 -28.69 33.87
N ALA A 199 -11.85 -29.63 34.82
CA ALA A 199 -11.77 -31.07 34.52
C ALA A 199 -12.97 -31.58 33.68
N GLY A 200 -12.71 -32.51 32.77
CA GLY A 200 -13.75 -33.27 32.05
C GLY A 200 -14.27 -32.65 30.73
N LEU A 201 -13.54 -31.72 30.12
CA LEU A 201 -13.92 -31.14 28.82
C LEU A 201 -13.51 -32.06 27.65
N ALA A 202 -14.47 -32.78 27.10
CA ALA A 202 -14.33 -33.72 25.98
C ALA A 202 -15.24 -33.33 24.79
N GLY A 203 -14.94 -33.84 23.60
CA GLY A 203 -15.80 -33.66 22.41
C GLY A 203 -15.80 -32.28 21.73
N CYS A 204 -14.95 -31.34 22.15
CA CYS A 204 -14.78 -30.03 21.50
C CYS A 204 -14.04 -30.15 20.14
N THR A 205 -14.43 -29.35 19.15
CA THR A 205 -13.97 -29.44 17.74
C THR A 205 -13.71 -28.09 17.07
N GLY A 206 -13.95 -26.98 17.77
CA GLY A 206 -13.94 -25.63 17.19
C GLY A 206 -12.53 -25.12 16.86
N LEU A 207 -12.36 -24.44 15.72
CA LEU A 207 -11.13 -23.70 15.38
C LEU A 207 -10.88 -22.54 16.36
N GLU A 208 -11.96 -21.99 16.90
CA GLU A 208 -11.91 -21.07 18.02
C GLU A 208 -12.93 -21.52 19.06
N LEU A 209 -12.52 -21.47 20.32
CA LEU A 209 -13.35 -21.80 21.47
C LEU A 209 -13.20 -20.68 22.47
N ASP A 210 -14.29 -20.26 23.11
CA ASP A 210 -14.19 -19.28 24.20
C ASP A 210 -13.28 -19.81 25.33
N PRO A 211 -12.58 -18.94 26.07
CA PRO A 211 -11.76 -19.35 27.20
C PRO A 211 -12.52 -20.26 28.17
N GLY A 212 -11.90 -21.35 28.63
CA GLY A 212 -12.54 -22.34 29.50
C GLY A 212 -13.50 -23.31 28.81
N LYS A 213 -13.64 -23.26 27.47
CA LYS A 213 -14.44 -24.21 26.67
C LYS A 213 -13.59 -25.30 26.01
N GLY A 214 -12.40 -25.56 26.56
CA GLY A 214 -11.53 -26.64 26.14
C GLY A 214 -10.56 -26.28 25.02
N GLY A 215 -10.32 -24.99 24.75
CA GLY A 215 -9.30 -24.55 23.79
C GLY A 215 -8.14 -23.86 24.49
N ALA A 216 -6.91 -24.27 24.18
CA ALA A 216 -5.70 -23.61 24.67
C ALA A 216 -5.32 -22.38 23.82
N GLU A 217 -4.44 -21.52 24.34
CA GLU A 217 -4.04 -20.28 23.65
C GLU A 217 -3.18 -20.56 22.41
N ARG A 218 -3.46 -19.83 21.32
CA ARG A 218 -2.63 -19.78 20.11
C ARG A 218 -1.29 -19.09 20.38
N GLY A 219 -0.30 -19.43 19.57
CA GLY A 219 0.91 -18.63 19.41
C GLY A 219 0.62 -17.33 18.66
N GLU A 220 1.41 -16.30 18.94
CA GLU A 220 1.40 -15.04 18.20
C GLU A 220 2.02 -15.25 16.81
N GLY A 221 1.46 -14.55 15.82
CA GLY A 221 2.04 -14.44 14.48
C GLY A 221 1.88 -13.02 13.93
N VAL A 222 2.05 -12.89 12.62
CA VAL A 222 1.96 -11.63 11.88
C VAL A 222 0.65 -10.87 12.03
N ALA A 223 -0.45 -11.57 12.34
CA ALA A 223 -1.76 -10.98 12.61
C ALA A 223 -2.05 -10.81 14.11
N GLY A 224 -1.04 -10.99 14.97
CA GLY A 224 -1.21 -11.12 16.42
C GLY A 224 -1.73 -12.50 16.81
N LYS A 225 -2.36 -12.58 18.00
CA LYS A 225 -2.97 -13.79 18.56
C LYS A 225 -4.51 -13.76 18.62
N VAL A 226 -5.07 -12.56 18.51
CA VAL A 226 -6.51 -12.30 18.67
C VAL A 226 -7.17 -12.37 17.30
N SER A 227 -8.21 -13.20 17.17
CA SER A 227 -8.99 -13.28 15.94
C SER A 227 -9.89 -12.06 15.74
N SER A 228 -10.54 -11.98 14.57
CA SER A 228 -11.57 -10.97 14.30
C SER A 228 -12.75 -11.02 15.29
N ARG A 229 -12.94 -12.15 16.00
CA ARG A 229 -13.98 -12.32 17.03
C ARG A 229 -13.48 -12.00 18.45
N GLY A 230 -12.24 -11.55 18.62
CA GLY A 230 -11.68 -11.27 19.93
C GLY A 230 -11.19 -12.51 20.70
N ILE A 231 -11.08 -13.67 20.05
CA ILE A 231 -10.75 -14.95 20.70
C ILE A 231 -9.27 -15.30 20.46
N THR A 232 -8.59 -15.80 21.48
CA THR A 232 -7.17 -16.24 21.41
C THR A 232 -6.98 -17.75 21.52
N THR A 233 -8.05 -18.49 21.79
CA THR A 233 -8.04 -19.91 22.14
C THR A 233 -8.63 -20.81 21.06
N GLY A 234 -8.20 -22.06 21.03
CA GLY A 234 -8.67 -23.10 20.12
C GLY A 234 -7.63 -23.57 19.09
N ARG A 235 -7.94 -24.66 18.40
CA ARG A 235 -7.00 -25.34 17.50
C ARG A 235 -6.64 -24.63 16.21
N GLY A 236 -7.41 -23.64 15.78
CA GLY A 236 -7.10 -22.88 14.58
C GLY A 236 -5.82 -22.06 14.76
N ASN A 237 -4.92 -22.12 13.79
CA ASN A 237 -3.78 -21.21 13.64
C ASN A 237 -4.26 -19.82 13.19
N LEU A 238 -3.41 -18.80 13.36
CA LEU A 238 -3.68 -17.45 12.84
C LEU A 238 -2.43 -16.93 12.13
N GLY A 239 -2.47 -16.95 10.79
CA GLY A 239 -1.30 -16.72 9.97
C GLY A 239 -0.19 -17.70 10.37
N ASN A 240 1.00 -17.18 10.68
CA ASN A 240 2.14 -18.01 11.05
C ASN A 240 2.21 -18.37 12.54
N GLY A 241 1.26 -17.92 13.39
CA GLY A 241 1.14 -18.37 14.78
C GLY A 241 0.44 -19.73 14.88
N GLY A 242 0.99 -20.67 15.65
CA GLY A 242 0.43 -22.01 15.82
C GLY A 242 -0.86 -22.03 16.65
N GLY A 243 -1.77 -22.95 16.31
CA GLY A 243 -3.02 -23.20 17.05
C GLY A 243 -2.78 -23.83 18.43
N GLY A 244 -3.66 -23.58 19.40
CA GLY A 244 -3.62 -24.27 20.69
C GLY A 244 -4.15 -25.71 20.60
N GLY A 245 -3.94 -26.55 21.61
CA GLY A 245 -4.64 -27.83 21.71
C GLY A 245 -6.13 -27.65 22.03
N ASN A 246 -6.99 -28.53 21.50
CA ASN A 246 -8.39 -28.64 21.90
C ASN A 246 -8.66 -29.90 22.73
N CYS A 247 -9.44 -29.74 23.79
CA CYS A 247 -9.91 -30.79 24.70
C CYS A 247 -8.78 -31.63 25.28
N VAL A 248 -9.20 -32.63 26.08
CA VAL A 248 -8.37 -33.49 26.91
C VAL A 248 -6.97 -33.73 26.33
N ALA A 249 -6.00 -32.99 26.86
CA ALA A 249 -4.58 -33.17 26.67
C ALA A 249 -4.09 -33.14 25.20
N ALA A 250 -4.79 -32.44 24.31
CA ALA A 250 -4.29 -32.24 22.95
C ALA A 250 -3.06 -31.32 22.90
N GLY A 251 -2.18 -31.58 21.95
CA GLY A 251 -0.94 -30.82 21.79
C GLY A 251 -1.15 -29.51 21.03
N GLY A 252 -0.32 -28.51 21.32
CA GLY A 252 -0.26 -27.26 20.57
C GLY A 252 0.46 -27.41 19.22
N GLY A 253 0.03 -26.64 18.22
CA GLY A 253 0.68 -26.57 16.91
C GLY A 253 1.96 -25.73 16.93
N GLY A 254 2.95 -26.08 16.11
CA GLY A 254 4.18 -25.32 15.95
C GLY A 254 3.99 -24.05 15.11
N GLY A 255 4.83 -23.05 15.33
CA GLY A 255 4.82 -21.82 14.53
C GLY A 255 5.31 -22.02 13.09
N GLY A 256 4.87 -21.15 12.18
CA GLY A 256 5.30 -21.09 10.77
C GLY A 256 6.25 -19.93 10.49
N HIS A 257 7.01 -20.03 9.39
CA HIS A 257 7.78 -18.91 8.81
C HIS A 257 8.22 -19.19 7.36
N GLY A 258 9.45 -19.65 7.12
CA GLY A 258 9.92 -20.04 5.79
C GLY A 258 9.24 -21.31 5.29
N GLY A 259 8.81 -22.16 6.23
CA GLY A 259 7.95 -23.31 6.01
C GLY A 259 6.70 -23.29 6.88
N VAL A 260 5.94 -24.39 6.83
CA VAL A 260 4.74 -24.63 7.65
C VAL A 260 5.09 -25.28 8.99
N GLY A 261 4.46 -24.81 10.07
CA GLY A 261 4.60 -25.39 11.40
C GLY A 261 3.95 -26.77 11.48
N GLY A 262 4.42 -27.60 12.41
CA GLY A 262 3.87 -28.92 12.68
C GLY A 262 2.52 -28.88 13.41
N VAL A 263 1.64 -29.83 13.11
CA VAL A 263 0.38 -30.00 13.85
C VAL A 263 0.62 -30.64 15.22
N GLY A 264 -0.13 -30.21 16.23
CA GLY A 264 -0.11 -30.79 17.57
C GLY A 264 -0.69 -32.19 17.62
N GLY A 265 -0.34 -32.94 18.67
CA GLY A 265 -0.80 -34.31 18.90
C GLY A 265 -2.28 -34.40 19.25
N ARG A 266 -2.84 -35.59 19.01
CA ARG A 266 -4.25 -35.91 19.24
C ARG A 266 -4.63 -35.81 20.71
N THR A 267 -5.93 -35.75 21.00
CA THR A 267 -6.43 -35.81 22.37
C THR A 267 -6.03 -37.11 23.07
N ALA A 268 -6.16 -37.15 24.39
CA ALA A 268 -5.97 -38.37 25.17
C ALA A 268 -6.92 -39.49 24.72
N SER A 269 -6.56 -40.73 25.02
CA SER A 269 -7.38 -41.90 24.67
C SER A 269 -8.80 -41.86 25.26
N GLU A 270 -9.01 -41.22 26.41
CA GLU A 270 -10.33 -41.07 27.02
C GLU A 270 -11.28 -40.19 26.21
N ASP A 271 -10.76 -39.28 25.39
CA ASP A 271 -11.52 -38.46 24.44
C ASP A 271 -11.41 -39.02 23.01
N GLY A 272 -11.11 -40.31 22.87
CA GLY A 272 -11.13 -41.04 21.60
C GLY A 272 -9.95 -40.77 20.66
N ALA A 273 -8.85 -40.16 21.14
CA ALA A 273 -7.67 -39.82 20.33
C ALA A 273 -8.03 -39.04 19.05
N ARG A 274 -8.86 -38.00 19.18
CA ARG A 274 -9.35 -37.18 18.07
C ARG A 274 -8.27 -36.25 17.53
N VAL A 275 -8.39 -35.88 16.25
CA VAL A 275 -7.47 -34.97 15.55
C VAL A 275 -7.77 -33.51 15.91
N GLU A 276 -7.59 -33.20 17.19
CA GLU A 276 -7.91 -31.91 17.80
C GLU A 276 -6.66 -31.22 18.37
N GLY A 277 -5.48 -31.67 17.94
CA GLY A 277 -4.25 -30.91 18.13
C GLY A 277 -4.29 -29.59 17.36
N GLY A 278 -3.52 -28.62 17.86
CA GLY A 278 -3.39 -27.31 17.24
C GLY A 278 -2.86 -27.40 15.82
N LEU A 279 -3.43 -26.61 14.91
CA LEU A 279 -2.94 -26.47 13.55
C LEU A 279 -1.59 -25.75 13.55
N GLY A 280 -0.68 -26.17 12.66
CA GLY A 280 0.60 -25.48 12.48
C GLY A 280 0.42 -24.09 11.85
N GLY A 281 1.29 -23.14 12.18
CA GLY A 281 1.34 -21.84 11.52
C GLY A 281 1.72 -21.96 10.04
N VAL A 282 1.21 -21.06 9.19
CA VAL A 282 1.50 -21.10 7.74
C VAL A 282 2.83 -20.47 7.38
N ALA A 283 3.32 -20.78 6.17
CA ALA A 283 4.49 -20.12 5.59
C ALA A 283 4.17 -18.68 5.15
N LEU A 284 5.18 -17.82 5.21
CA LEU A 284 5.14 -16.43 4.78
C LEU A 284 6.00 -16.23 3.54
N GLY A 285 5.45 -15.65 2.47
CA GLY A 285 6.15 -15.37 1.22
C GLY A 285 6.55 -13.90 1.11
N TYR A 286 7.86 -13.61 1.08
CA TYR A 286 8.40 -12.26 0.86
C TYR A 286 9.88 -12.32 0.44
N SER A 287 10.38 -11.21 -0.11
CA SER A 287 11.80 -10.99 -0.42
C SER A 287 12.56 -10.50 0.82
N LEU A 288 13.65 -11.19 1.19
CA LEU A 288 14.51 -10.77 2.30
C LEU A 288 15.22 -9.43 2.01
N PHE A 289 15.29 -8.98 0.77
CA PHE A 289 15.90 -7.70 0.45
C PHE A 289 15.05 -6.51 0.89
N GLU A 290 13.72 -6.67 0.85
CA GLU A 290 12.78 -5.59 1.14
C GLU A 290 12.19 -5.69 2.54
N ARG A 291 12.11 -6.92 3.08
CA ARG A 291 11.32 -7.21 4.27
C ARG A 291 11.94 -8.32 5.11
N PHE A 292 11.58 -8.31 6.38
CA PHE A 292 11.75 -9.45 7.27
C PHE A 292 10.61 -9.48 8.30
N VAL A 293 10.36 -10.65 8.89
CA VAL A 293 9.39 -10.82 9.97
C VAL A 293 9.91 -11.88 10.95
N PHE A 294 9.30 -11.94 12.13
CA PHE A 294 9.67 -12.93 13.14
C PHE A 294 9.11 -14.32 12.82
N GLY A 295 9.77 -15.34 13.38
CA GLY A 295 9.21 -16.68 13.43
C GLY A 295 7.94 -16.68 14.29
N GLY A 296 6.91 -17.41 13.87
CA GLY A 296 5.67 -17.56 14.62
C GLY A 296 5.88 -18.30 15.95
N GLY A 297 5.12 -17.92 16.97
CA GLY A 297 5.05 -18.68 18.21
C GLY A 297 4.28 -19.99 18.04
N GLY A 298 4.65 -21.01 18.79
CA GLY A 298 3.85 -22.22 18.91
C GLY A 298 2.63 -22.02 19.82
N GLY A 299 1.57 -22.80 19.63
CA GLY A 299 0.41 -22.80 20.52
C GLY A 299 0.63 -23.62 21.79
N ALA A 300 -0.15 -23.34 22.83
CA ALA A 300 -0.10 -24.09 24.08
C ALA A 300 -0.77 -25.47 23.94
N GLY A 301 -0.35 -26.43 24.77
CA GLY A 301 -1.10 -27.67 24.97
C GLY A 301 -2.38 -27.41 25.77
N GLN A 302 -3.36 -28.28 25.64
CA GLN A 302 -4.56 -28.26 26.49
C GLN A 302 -4.30 -29.04 27.77
N GLY A 303 -4.85 -28.59 28.89
CA GLY A 303 -4.75 -29.32 30.15
C GLY A 303 -5.78 -28.89 31.18
N PHE A 304 -5.87 -29.63 32.27
CA PHE A 304 -6.78 -29.37 33.39
C PHE A 304 -6.07 -29.26 34.74
N ASP A 305 -4.75 -29.52 34.78
CA ASP A 305 -3.91 -29.22 35.93
C ASP A 305 -2.70 -28.36 35.51
N ALA A 306 -1.72 -28.16 36.40
CA ALA A 306 -0.57 -27.29 36.12
C ALA A 306 0.60 -28.02 35.42
N SER A 307 0.36 -29.21 34.87
CA SER A 307 1.41 -30.08 34.33
C SER A 307 1.62 -29.96 32.82
N GLY A 308 0.70 -29.30 32.12
CA GLY A 308 0.85 -28.96 30.70
C GLY A 308 1.88 -27.87 30.45
N SER A 309 2.10 -27.53 29.16
CA SER A 309 3.13 -26.58 28.77
C SER A 309 2.67 -25.56 27.72
N SER A 310 3.21 -24.35 27.87
CA SER A 310 3.06 -23.26 26.91
C SER A 310 3.75 -23.58 25.60
N GLY A 311 3.27 -22.96 24.52
CA GLY A 311 4.01 -22.94 23.26
C GLY A 311 5.29 -22.12 23.39
N ALA A 312 6.27 -22.42 22.53
CA ALA A 312 7.54 -21.70 22.52
C ALA A 312 7.53 -20.48 21.59
N ALA A 313 8.34 -19.48 21.94
CA ALA A 313 8.54 -18.29 21.13
C ALA A 313 9.31 -18.59 19.84
N GLY A 314 8.97 -17.90 18.76
CA GLY A 314 9.71 -17.96 17.51
C GLY A 314 11.04 -17.21 17.56
N GLY A 315 11.87 -17.37 16.54
CA GLY A 315 13.12 -16.63 16.37
C GLY A 315 12.87 -15.18 15.94
N GLY A 316 13.74 -14.28 16.39
CA GLY A 316 13.73 -12.87 16.00
C GLY A 316 14.42 -12.62 14.64
N VAL A 317 15.14 -11.52 14.51
CA VAL A 317 15.90 -11.16 13.31
C VAL A 317 17.33 -10.78 13.66
N VAL A 318 18.27 -11.30 12.88
CA VAL A 318 19.67 -10.85 12.85
C VAL A 318 19.91 -10.15 11.51
N PHE A 319 20.15 -8.85 11.55
CA PHE A 319 20.47 -8.02 10.39
C PHE A 319 21.86 -7.41 10.56
N ILE A 320 22.81 -7.78 9.70
CA ILE A 320 24.19 -7.29 9.78
C ILE A 320 24.71 -6.99 8.37
N ARG A 321 25.31 -5.81 8.22
CA ARG A 321 26.15 -5.46 7.07
C ARG A 321 27.59 -5.28 7.52
N ALA A 322 28.56 -5.83 6.80
CA ALA A 322 29.97 -5.64 7.10
C ALA A 322 30.83 -5.52 5.83
N SER A 323 32.05 -5.00 5.94
CA SER A 323 33.02 -5.13 4.85
C SER A 323 33.40 -6.60 4.66
N THR A 324 33.72 -7.28 5.76
CA THR A 324 34.05 -8.71 5.78
C THR A 324 33.53 -9.40 7.04
N PHE A 325 33.16 -10.67 6.92
CA PHE A 325 32.89 -11.58 8.03
C PHE A 325 33.96 -12.67 8.08
N SER A 326 34.40 -13.02 9.29
CA SER A 326 35.37 -14.10 9.53
C SER A 326 35.15 -14.74 10.91
N GLY A 327 35.73 -15.93 11.11
CA GLY A 327 35.63 -16.70 12.35
C GLY A 327 34.71 -17.91 12.24
N ASN A 328 34.68 -18.71 13.30
CA ASN A 328 33.94 -19.99 13.36
C ASN A 328 32.65 -19.90 14.17
N GLY A 329 32.23 -18.69 14.53
CA GLY A 329 31.06 -18.41 15.34
C GLY A 329 29.74 -18.58 14.58
N VAL A 330 28.65 -18.52 15.35
CA VAL A 330 27.28 -18.77 14.88
C VAL A 330 26.50 -17.47 14.81
N TYR A 331 25.73 -17.30 13.73
CA TYR A 331 24.68 -16.28 13.59
C TYR A 331 23.32 -16.97 13.61
N SER A 332 22.46 -16.72 14.59
CA SER A 332 21.23 -17.51 14.75
C SER A 332 19.99 -16.66 15.02
N ALA A 333 18.87 -17.06 14.43
CA ALA A 333 17.53 -16.60 14.74
C ALA A 333 16.60 -17.82 14.84
N SER A 334 17.02 -18.84 15.57
CA SER A 334 16.28 -20.10 15.71
C SER A 334 15.10 -19.95 16.68
N GLY A 335 14.03 -20.69 16.44
CA GLY A 335 12.88 -20.75 17.34
C GLY A 335 13.19 -21.56 18.60
N SER A 336 12.51 -21.24 19.70
CA SER A 336 12.67 -21.96 20.96
C SER A 336 11.98 -23.32 20.91
N THR A 337 12.57 -24.28 21.62
CA THR A 337 11.93 -25.59 21.89
C THR A 337 10.91 -25.43 23.02
N ALA A 338 9.73 -26.03 22.84
CA ALA A 338 8.69 -26.02 23.87
C ALA A 338 9.04 -26.95 25.04
N GLY A 339 8.61 -26.55 26.23
CA GLY A 339 8.71 -27.40 27.42
C GLY A 339 7.89 -28.68 27.27
N GLY A 340 8.29 -29.74 27.96
CA GLY A 340 7.48 -30.96 28.02
C GLY A 340 6.37 -30.85 29.06
N SER A 341 5.26 -31.55 28.83
CA SER A 341 4.25 -31.82 29.85
C SER A 341 4.76 -32.89 30.83
N THR A 342 4.52 -32.69 32.13
CA THR A 342 4.96 -33.61 33.21
C THR A 342 3.82 -34.44 33.81
N GLY A 343 2.59 -34.22 33.36
CA GLY A 343 1.39 -34.87 33.91
C GLY A 343 0.40 -35.23 32.81
N ASN A 344 -0.89 -35.22 33.13
CA ASN A 344 -1.94 -35.72 32.24
C ASN A 344 -2.45 -34.67 31.23
N ASP A 345 -1.60 -33.74 30.85
CA ASP A 345 -1.91 -32.61 29.98
C ASP A 345 -1.12 -32.67 28.67
N GLY A 346 -1.61 -31.96 27.66
CA GLY A 346 -0.96 -31.80 26.37
C GLY A 346 0.26 -30.88 26.45
N ALA A 347 1.17 -31.05 25.49
CA ALA A 347 2.37 -30.23 25.41
C ALA A 347 2.29 -29.13 24.34
N GLY A 348 3.00 -28.03 24.58
CA GLY A 348 3.04 -26.89 23.67
C GLY A 348 3.86 -27.13 22.41
N GLY A 349 3.53 -26.41 21.34
CA GLY A 349 4.24 -26.44 20.06
C GLY A 349 5.53 -25.62 20.06
N GLY A 350 6.50 -26.02 19.23
CA GLY A 350 7.77 -25.33 19.04
C GLY A 350 7.63 -24.01 18.27
N GLY A 351 8.49 -23.04 18.55
CA GLY A 351 8.53 -21.76 17.82
C GLY A 351 9.23 -21.91 16.47
N ALA A 352 8.83 -21.14 15.46
CA ALA A 352 9.48 -21.15 14.15
C ALA A 352 10.83 -20.41 14.18
N GLY A 353 11.74 -20.74 13.26
CA GLY A 353 12.92 -19.91 12.98
C GLY A 353 12.52 -18.54 12.43
N GLY A 354 13.23 -17.49 12.81
CA GLY A 354 13.09 -16.12 12.33
C GLY A 354 13.90 -15.85 11.06
N ALA A 355 14.57 -14.71 10.98
CA ALA A 355 15.37 -14.32 9.81
C ALA A 355 16.83 -13.99 10.15
N VAL A 356 17.77 -14.45 9.33
CA VAL A 356 19.19 -14.07 9.41
C VAL A 356 19.59 -13.44 8.07
N MET A 357 20.09 -12.21 8.11
CA MET A 357 20.49 -11.43 6.95
C MET A 357 21.92 -10.93 7.15
N LEU A 358 22.87 -11.55 6.46
CA LEU A 358 24.29 -11.20 6.51
C LEU A 358 24.72 -10.73 5.12
N ARG A 359 25.15 -9.47 5.01
CA ARG A 359 25.56 -8.88 3.73
C ARG A 359 26.99 -8.33 3.85
N ALA A 360 27.91 -8.91 3.10
CA ALA A 360 29.33 -8.56 3.08
C ALA A 360 29.72 -7.86 1.78
N VAL A 361 30.59 -6.86 1.83
CA VAL A 361 31.17 -6.26 0.61
C VAL A 361 32.12 -7.25 -0.08
N GLU A 362 32.98 -7.90 0.68
CA GLU A 362 33.98 -8.84 0.16
C GLU A 362 33.62 -10.27 0.59
N THR A 363 34.23 -10.75 1.67
CA THR A 363 34.08 -12.14 2.14
C THR A 363 33.04 -12.25 3.25
N LEU A 364 32.17 -13.24 3.13
CA LEU A 364 31.27 -13.70 4.18
C LEU A 364 31.69 -15.11 4.62
N ALA A 365 32.54 -15.21 5.65
CA ALA A 365 32.92 -16.48 6.27
C ALA A 365 32.39 -16.57 7.70
N CYS A 366 31.78 -17.71 8.05
CA CYS A 366 31.22 -17.96 9.38
C CYS A 366 31.22 -19.47 9.71
N GLY A 367 31.00 -19.83 10.97
CA GLY A 367 30.77 -21.22 11.38
C GLY A 367 29.40 -21.74 10.94
N SER A 368 28.32 -20.98 11.20
CA SER A 368 26.99 -21.25 10.64
C SER A 368 26.06 -20.04 10.70
N ALA A 369 25.09 -19.99 9.78
CA ALA A 369 23.92 -19.12 9.81
C ALA A 369 22.65 -19.95 10.02
N GLU A 370 21.89 -19.69 11.08
CA GLU A 370 20.86 -20.61 11.56
C GLU A 370 19.52 -19.92 11.75
N ALA A 371 18.46 -20.48 11.17
CA ALA A 371 17.09 -20.10 11.45
C ALA A 371 16.27 -21.38 11.58
N ARG A 372 16.60 -22.20 12.59
CA ARG A 372 15.96 -23.50 12.79
C ARG A 372 14.62 -23.35 13.49
N GLY A 373 13.68 -24.24 13.22
CA GLY A 373 12.50 -24.41 14.05
C GLY A 373 12.83 -25.09 15.37
N GLY A 374 12.15 -24.70 16.44
CA GLY A 374 12.26 -25.34 17.74
C GLY A 374 11.41 -26.61 17.82
N ALA A 375 11.81 -27.58 18.65
CA ALA A 375 11.04 -28.81 18.81
C ALA A 375 9.74 -28.58 19.60
N GLY A 376 8.74 -29.39 19.30
CA GLY A 376 7.51 -29.47 20.10
C GLY A 376 7.74 -30.18 21.43
N GLY A 377 6.92 -29.88 22.43
CA GLY A 377 7.06 -30.44 23.77
C GLY A 377 6.68 -31.92 23.82
N ASN A 378 7.44 -32.71 24.58
CA ASN A 378 7.10 -34.11 24.86
C ASN A 378 6.03 -34.21 25.95
N VAL A 379 5.26 -35.29 25.97
CA VAL A 379 4.45 -35.67 27.14
C VAL A 379 5.16 -36.79 27.88
N ASN A 380 5.55 -36.55 29.13
CA ASN A 380 6.46 -37.45 29.87
C ASN A 380 5.75 -38.53 30.70
N VAL A 381 4.42 -38.56 30.70
CA VAL A 381 3.65 -39.59 31.39
C VAL A 381 3.48 -40.83 30.51
N GLY A 382 3.82 -42.00 31.05
CA GLY A 382 3.79 -43.27 30.33
C GLY A 382 2.50 -44.09 30.46
N THR A 383 1.54 -43.64 31.29
CA THR A 383 0.32 -44.41 31.61
C THR A 383 -0.70 -44.42 30.48
N GLN A 384 -0.72 -43.38 29.64
CA GLN A 384 -1.65 -43.27 28.51
C GLN A 384 -1.12 -42.33 27.40
N PRO A 385 -1.50 -42.56 26.14
CA PRO A 385 -1.19 -41.63 25.05
C PRO A 385 -1.91 -40.29 25.23
N MET A 386 -1.17 -39.20 25.04
CA MET A 386 -1.62 -37.81 25.11
C MET A 386 -0.89 -36.98 24.07
N GLY A 387 -1.39 -35.79 23.75
CA GLY A 387 -0.92 -34.99 22.62
C GLY A 387 0.39 -34.24 22.91
N PRO A 388 1.54 -34.64 22.32
CA PRO A 388 2.73 -33.82 22.32
C PRO A 388 2.60 -32.64 21.35
N GLY A 389 3.51 -31.66 21.47
CA GLY A 389 3.50 -30.48 20.62
C GLY A 389 4.03 -30.73 19.21
N GLY A 390 3.51 -29.97 18.25
CA GLY A 390 4.06 -29.90 16.90
C GLY A 390 5.36 -29.10 16.87
N GLY A 391 6.32 -29.47 16.02
CA GLY A 391 7.58 -28.73 15.89
C GLY A 391 7.43 -27.46 15.04
N GLY A 392 8.23 -26.44 15.32
CA GLY A 392 8.23 -25.18 14.57
C GLY A 392 8.88 -25.31 13.19
N ALA A 393 8.47 -24.46 12.25
CA ALA A 393 9.07 -24.41 10.92
C ALA A 393 10.48 -23.80 10.92
N GLY A 394 11.27 -24.12 9.89
CA GLY A 394 12.48 -23.37 9.58
C GLY A 394 12.18 -21.94 9.12
N GLY A 395 13.13 -21.04 9.39
CA GLY A 395 13.08 -19.62 9.07
C GLY A 395 13.72 -19.27 7.74
N ARG A 396 14.29 -18.08 7.62
CA ARG A 396 14.82 -17.56 6.36
C ARG A 396 16.24 -17.02 6.54
N VAL A 397 17.13 -17.35 5.61
CA VAL A 397 18.54 -16.91 5.65
C VAL A 397 18.92 -16.23 4.34
N LEU A 398 19.46 -15.02 4.40
CA LEU A 398 20.11 -14.31 3.30
C LEU A 398 21.61 -14.20 3.59
N LEU A 399 22.44 -14.70 2.68
CA LEU A 399 23.90 -14.56 2.71
C LEU A 399 24.34 -13.88 1.42
N GLN A 400 25.01 -12.74 1.53
CA GLN A 400 25.55 -12.01 0.39
C GLN A 400 27.03 -11.72 0.58
N GLY A 401 27.84 -11.95 -0.45
CA GLY A 401 29.25 -11.57 -0.50
C GLY A 401 29.87 -11.90 -1.86
N ARG A 402 31.01 -11.29 -2.18
CA ARG A 402 31.83 -11.73 -3.32
C ARG A 402 32.34 -13.15 -3.15
N SER A 403 32.59 -13.56 -1.91
CA SER A 403 32.86 -14.95 -1.54
C SER A 403 32.05 -15.32 -0.32
N VAL A 404 31.28 -16.41 -0.39
CA VAL A 404 30.43 -16.89 0.71
C VAL A 404 30.88 -18.28 1.15
N SER A 405 31.32 -18.39 2.41
CA SER A 405 31.70 -19.64 3.08
C SER A 405 31.07 -19.67 4.47
N CYS A 406 29.76 -19.83 4.51
CA CYS A 406 28.96 -19.78 5.73
C CYS A 406 27.80 -20.75 5.56
N PRO A 407 27.86 -21.96 6.17
CA PRO A 407 26.83 -22.96 5.98
C PRO A 407 25.53 -22.50 6.65
N ALA A 408 24.40 -22.72 5.97
CA ALA A 408 23.08 -22.33 6.46
C ALA A 408 22.29 -23.53 6.97
N ASN A 409 21.57 -23.36 8.09
CA ASN A 409 20.65 -24.37 8.63
C ASN A 409 19.27 -23.76 8.90
N VAL A 410 18.29 -24.22 8.11
CA VAL A 410 16.88 -23.81 8.17
C VAL A 410 15.96 -25.02 8.38
N SER A 411 16.43 -26.03 9.11
CA SER A 411 15.64 -27.23 9.41
C SER A 411 14.41 -26.90 10.25
N ALA A 412 13.34 -27.67 10.06
CA ALA A 412 12.23 -27.70 11.01
C ALA A 412 12.68 -28.27 12.36
N GLY A 413 11.97 -27.92 13.44
CA GLY A 413 12.10 -28.59 14.72
C GLY A 413 11.31 -29.89 14.72
N ASN A 414 11.72 -30.87 15.52
CA ASN A 414 11.03 -32.17 15.60
C ASN A 414 9.69 -32.06 16.36
N ALA A 415 8.78 -33.00 16.13
CA ALA A 415 7.57 -33.17 16.94
C ALA A 415 7.99 -33.69 18.31
N GLY A 416 7.21 -33.32 19.32
CA GLY A 416 7.30 -34.01 20.58
C GLY A 416 6.78 -35.44 20.46
N VAL A 417 7.07 -36.24 21.49
CA VAL A 417 6.61 -37.62 21.63
C VAL A 417 5.85 -37.84 22.94
N SER A 418 4.96 -38.81 22.94
CA SER A 418 4.34 -39.35 24.15
C SER A 418 5.17 -40.49 24.72
N ALA A 419 5.46 -40.45 26.02
CA ALA A 419 6.21 -41.49 26.73
C ALA A 419 5.42 -42.81 26.88
N SER A 420 4.13 -42.84 26.53
CA SER A 420 3.34 -44.07 26.55
C SER A 420 3.86 -45.08 25.52
N PRO A 421 4.09 -46.35 25.90
CA PRO A 421 4.67 -47.34 24.99
C PRO A 421 3.90 -47.47 23.67
N GLY A 422 4.59 -47.26 22.55
CA GLY A 422 4.02 -47.37 21.21
C GLY A 422 3.25 -46.14 20.72
N ALA A 423 3.10 -45.08 21.53
CA ALA A 423 2.36 -43.88 21.15
C ALA A 423 3.12 -42.98 20.15
N GLY A 424 4.46 -42.98 20.18
CA GLY A 424 5.28 -42.18 19.27
C GLY A 424 4.94 -40.69 19.38
N SER A 425 4.68 -40.01 18.26
CA SER A 425 4.22 -38.61 18.25
C SER A 425 2.73 -38.43 18.57
N HIS A 426 1.98 -39.52 18.74
CA HIS A 426 0.53 -39.50 18.97
C HIS A 426 -0.23 -38.57 18.00
N GLY A 427 0.18 -38.58 16.74
CA GLY A 427 -0.38 -37.75 15.67
C GLY A 427 0.21 -36.34 15.55
N ALA A 428 1.16 -35.93 16.39
CA ALA A 428 1.88 -34.69 16.18
C ALA A 428 2.80 -34.81 14.95
N GLY A 429 2.77 -33.78 14.10
CA GLY A 429 3.70 -33.58 13.00
C GLY A 429 4.77 -32.57 13.42
N PRO A 430 6.03 -32.75 13.01
CA PRO A 430 6.44 -32.44 11.66
C PRO A 430 7.44 -33.48 11.13
N SER A 431 7.03 -34.17 10.09
CA SER A 431 7.93 -34.93 9.23
C SER A 431 7.15 -35.16 7.96
N SER A 432 7.73 -34.74 6.83
CA SER A 432 7.31 -34.83 5.43
C SER A 432 6.59 -36.13 4.97
N GLY A 433 5.50 -36.57 5.61
CA GLY A 433 4.80 -37.80 5.20
C GLY A 433 3.81 -38.48 6.15
N ALA A 434 3.33 -37.84 7.24
CA ALA A 434 2.25 -38.45 8.04
C ALA A 434 0.87 -38.13 7.43
N SER A 435 0.25 -39.12 6.79
CA SER A 435 -1.06 -39.06 6.13
C SER A 435 -2.26 -38.89 7.06
N ASP A 436 -2.07 -38.90 8.38
CA ASP A 436 -3.16 -39.11 9.34
C ASP A 436 -3.45 -37.91 10.26
N ALA A 437 -2.89 -36.73 9.95
CA ALA A 437 -3.09 -35.53 10.75
C ALA A 437 -3.64 -34.39 9.89
N GLY A 438 -4.91 -34.52 9.47
CA GLY A 438 -5.73 -33.47 8.83
C GLY A 438 -4.92 -32.34 8.20
N THR A 439 -4.08 -32.70 7.23
CA THR A 439 -2.95 -31.89 6.79
C THR A 439 -3.48 -30.56 6.26
N PRO A 440 -2.98 -29.40 6.71
CA PRO A 440 -2.99 -28.22 5.87
C PRO A 440 -2.27 -28.60 4.58
N ASP A 441 -3.00 -28.75 3.48
CA ASP A 441 -2.40 -28.99 2.17
C ASP A 441 -1.40 -27.85 1.87
N GLY A 442 -0.12 -28.19 1.67
CA GLY A 442 0.71 -27.42 0.72
C GLY A 442 1.99 -26.73 1.20
N GLY A 443 2.85 -27.33 2.04
CA GLY A 443 4.19 -26.75 2.26
C GLY A 443 5.22 -27.66 2.94
N THR A 444 6.51 -27.42 2.67
CA THR A 444 7.61 -28.01 3.44
C THR A 444 7.75 -27.30 4.79
N SER A 445 8.05 -28.01 5.87
CA SER A 445 8.37 -27.38 7.17
C SER A 445 9.77 -26.78 7.23
N THR A 446 10.62 -27.04 6.23
CA THR A 446 11.94 -26.43 6.10
C THR A 446 11.82 -24.97 5.65
N GLY A 447 12.74 -24.16 6.13
CA GLY A 447 12.86 -22.76 5.73
C GLY A 447 13.57 -22.57 4.39
N THR A 448 13.97 -21.33 4.10
CA THR A 448 14.63 -20.97 2.83
C THR A 448 16.00 -20.34 3.05
N VAL A 449 16.92 -20.63 2.14
CA VAL A 449 18.26 -20.02 2.08
C VAL A 449 18.41 -19.32 0.74
N GLN A 450 18.74 -18.04 0.77
CA GLN A 450 19.08 -17.24 -0.40
C GLN A 450 20.54 -16.84 -0.31
N GLN A 451 21.33 -17.28 -1.29
CA GLN A 451 22.73 -16.89 -1.41
C GLN A 451 22.93 -16.01 -2.63
N VAL A 452 23.61 -14.88 -2.43
CA VAL A 452 24.10 -14.00 -3.48
C VAL A 452 25.63 -14.08 -3.43
N VAL A 453 26.19 -14.83 -4.38
CA VAL A 453 27.64 -15.07 -4.52
C VAL A 453 28.18 -14.23 -5.67
N ASP A 454 29.47 -13.90 -5.64
CA ASP A 454 30.17 -13.07 -6.64
C ASP A 454 29.70 -11.60 -6.73
N LEU A 455 28.62 -11.25 -6.02
CA LEU A 455 28.10 -9.90 -5.89
C LEU A 455 28.03 -9.50 -4.41
N GLY A 456 29.06 -8.79 -3.96
CA GLY A 456 29.11 -8.19 -2.62
C GLY A 456 28.00 -7.17 -2.37
N TYR A 457 27.78 -6.81 -1.12
CA TYR A 457 26.94 -5.69 -0.74
C TYR A 457 27.52 -4.39 -1.31
N GLN A 458 26.69 -3.63 -2.03
CA GLN A 458 27.06 -2.36 -2.62
C GLN A 458 25.84 -1.44 -2.53
N VAL A 459 26.07 -0.16 -2.31
CA VAL A 459 25.05 0.87 -2.56
C VAL A 459 25.22 1.28 -4.02
N PRO A 460 24.18 1.15 -4.87
CA PRO A 460 24.30 1.59 -6.26
C PRO A 460 24.65 3.08 -6.34
N SER A 461 25.43 3.45 -7.34
CA SER A 461 25.73 4.84 -7.67
C SER A 461 24.45 5.56 -8.11
N ALA A 462 24.37 6.87 -7.83
CA ALA A 462 23.28 7.68 -8.38
C ALA A 462 23.37 7.67 -9.93
N PRO A 463 22.28 7.40 -10.64
CA PRO A 463 22.26 7.50 -12.10
C PRO A 463 22.64 8.91 -12.57
N VAL A 464 23.16 9.01 -13.79
CA VAL A 464 23.41 10.29 -14.46
C VAL A 464 22.52 10.37 -15.69
N ILE A 465 21.62 11.34 -15.71
CA ILE A 465 20.76 11.63 -16.86
C ILE A 465 21.59 12.42 -17.89
N THR A 466 21.65 11.91 -19.13
CA THR A 466 22.36 12.54 -20.25
C THR A 466 21.42 13.11 -21.29
N ALA A 467 20.16 12.67 -21.33
CA ALA A 467 19.10 13.24 -22.15
C ALA A 467 17.76 13.15 -21.39
N PRO A 468 16.91 14.19 -21.42
CA PRO A 468 17.16 15.51 -22.00
C PRO A 468 18.31 16.25 -21.29
N VAL A 469 18.92 17.24 -21.94
CA VAL A 469 19.93 18.11 -21.32
C VAL A 469 19.27 19.28 -20.58
N SER A 470 19.97 19.89 -19.63
CA SER A 470 19.40 20.98 -18.84
C SER A 470 19.03 22.20 -19.71
N GLY A 471 17.77 22.62 -19.61
CA GLY A 471 17.19 23.71 -20.39
C GLY A 471 16.72 23.32 -21.79
N GLU A 472 16.80 22.04 -22.17
CA GLU A 472 16.36 21.56 -23.48
C GLU A 472 14.85 21.79 -23.67
N VAL A 473 14.47 22.35 -24.83
CA VAL A 473 13.09 22.32 -25.33
C VAL A 473 13.01 21.15 -26.30
N THR A 474 12.30 20.11 -25.89
CA THR A 474 12.18 18.86 -26.64
C THR A 474 11.22 19.04 -27.82
N GLY A 475 11.39 18.25 -28.86
CA GLY A 475 10.51 18.26 -30.04
C GLY A 475 9.29 17.32 -29.92
N SER A 476 9.06 16.74 -28.75
CA SER A 476 8.01 15.74 -28.53
C SER A 476 7.51 15.82 -27.08
N THR A 477 6.24 15.53 -26.86
CA THR A 477 5.63 15.35 -25.54
C THR A 477 6.05 14.04 -24.87
N ARG A 478 6.76 13.14 -25.59
CA ARG A 478 7.30 11.87 -25.10
C ARG A 478 8.83 11.83 -25.22
N PRO A 479 9.56 12.76 -24.57
CA PRO A 479 11.00 12.82 -24.75
C PRO A 479 11.67 11.57 -24.20
N ARG A 480 12.56 10.98 -25.00
CA ARG A 480 13.42 9.87 -24.58
C ARG A 480 14.30 10.34 -23.40
N ILE A 481 14.23 9.62 -22.29
CA ILE A 481 15.09 9.85 -21.13
C ILE A 481 16.22 8.84 -21.20
N SER A 482 17.46 9.29 -21.27
CA SER A 482 18.64 8.41 -21.34
C SER A 482 19.71 8.83 -20.35
N GLY A 483 20.55 7.87 -19.95
CA GLY A 483 21.59 8.12 -18.98
C GLY A 483 22.53 6.95 -18.77
N THR A 484 23.33 7.05 -17.71
CA THR A 484 24.24 6.00 -17.24
C THR A 484 23.92 5.59 -15.81
N ALA A 485 24.10 4.32 -15.49
CA ALA A 485 24.03 3.75 -14.15
C ALA A 485 25.01 2.56 -14.03
N ASP A 486 25.12 1.97 -12.84
CA ASP A 486 26.02 0.83 -12.64
C ASP A 486 25.63 -0.37 -13.51
N THR A 487 26.62 -1.17 -13.94
CA THR A 487 26.43 -2.34 -14.80
C THR A 487 26.03 -3.62 -14.06
N ASN A 488 26.00 -3.58 -12.72
CA ASN A 488 25.75 -4.75 -11.87
C ASN A 488 24.25 -5.07 -11.71
N GLY A 489 23.44 -4.76 -12.73
CA GLY A 489 22.01 -5.02 -12.78
C GLY A 489 21.13 -4.23 -11.80
N PRO A 490 21.39 -2.95 -11.47
CA PRO A 490 20.38 -2.15 -10.79
C PRO A 490 19.18 -1.88 -11.71
N GLU A 491 18.00 -1.70 -11.12
CA GLU A 491 16.85 -1.13 -11.81
C GLU A 491 16.84 0.40 -11.61
N VAL A 492 16.77 1.16 -12.70
CA VAL A 492 16.75 2.63 -12.67
C VAL A 492 15.31 3.11 -12.72
N HIS A 493 14.83 3.68 -11.62
CA HIS A 493 13.51 4.30 -11.50
C HIS A 493 13.58 5.76 -11.93
N ILE A 494 12.71 6.16 -12.86
CA ILE A 494 12.68 7.48 -13.49
C ILE A 494 11.46 8.25 -13.03
N LEU A 495 11.69 9.49 -12.59
CA LEU A 495 10.64 10.36 -12.06
C LEU A 495 10.64 11.69 -12.79
N VAL A 496 9.44 12.14 -13.15
CA VAL A 496 9.19 13.48 -13.71
C VAL A 496 8.24 14.21 -12.77
N ASP A 497 8.62 15.42 -12.36
CA ASP A 497 7.86 16.27 -11.43
C ASP A 497 7.49 15.59 -10.11
N GLY A 498 8.36 14.70 -9.64
CA GLY A 498 8.16 13.96 -8.40
C GLY A 498 7.41 12.64 -8.55
N ARG A 499 6.77 12.36 -9.70
CA ARG A 499 6.04 11.13 -9.98
C ARG A 499 6.91 10.14 -10.74
N GLU A 500 6.94 8.89 -10.29
CA GLU A 500 7.59 7.81 -11.05
C GLU A 500 6.80 7.54 -12.34
N ILE A 501 7.50 7.56 -13.47
CA ILE A 501 6.90 7.36 -14.80
C ILE A 501 7.33 6.05 -15.45
N GLY A 502 8.30 5.34 -14.86
CA GLY A 502 8.78 4.05 -15.34
C GLY A 502 10.11 3.65 -14.71
N ALA A 503 10.51 2.42 -14.98
CA ALA A 503 11.80 1.87 -14.57
C ALA A 503 12.46 1.09 -15.71
N VAL A 504 13.79 1.05 -15.72
CA VAL A 504 14.58 0.39 -16.77
C VAL A 504 15.85 -0.22 -16.19
N VAL A 505 16.21 -1.41 -16.67
CA VAL A 505 17.51 -2.03 -16.35
C VAL A 505 18.55 -1.54 -17.37
N PRO A 506 19.69 -0.97 -16.93
CA PRO A 506 20.78 -0.56 -17.81
C PRO A 506 21.37 -1.73 -18.61
N GLY A 507 21.87 -1.45 -19.79
CA GLY A 507 22.65 -2.39 -20.59
C GLY A 507 23.97 -2.78 -19.93
N ALA A 508 24.67 -3.76 -20.50
CA ALA A 508 25.97 -4.22 -19.99
C ALA A 508 27.08 -3.14 -20.07
N ASP A 509 26.85 -2.08 -20.86
CA ASP A 509 27.66 -0.87 -20.98
C ASP A 509 27.28 0.22 -19.96
N GLY A 510 26.25 -0.01 -19.14
CA GLY A 510 25.75 0.91 -18.13
C GLY A 510 24.80 1.97 -18.69
N LEU A 511 24.45 1.91 -19.98
CA LEU A 511 23.53 2.84 -20.61
C LEU A 511 22.09 2.41 -20.37
N PHE A 512 21.22 3.35 -19.98
CA PHE A 512 19.79 3.13 -19.95
C PHE A 512 19.08 4.12 -20.88
N SER A 513 17.94 3.69 -21.41
CA SER A 513 17.06 4.54 -22.20
C SER A 513 15.61 4.16 -21.92
N TYR A 514 14.79 5.16 -21.69
CA TYR A 514 13.37 5.02 -21.40
C TYR A 514 12.58 5.94 -22.34
N ASP A 515 11.60 5.36 -23.02
CA ASP A 515 10.68 6.05 -23.90
C ASP A 515 9.30 6.11 -23.21
N PRO A 516 8.86 7.29 -22.74
CA PRO A 516 7.57 7.42 -22.06
C PRO A 516 6.40 6.96 -22.96
N THR A 517 5.62 6.00 -22.47
CA THR A 517 4.38 5.52 -23.12
C THR A 517 3.16 6.38 -22.81
N THR A 518 3.27 7.31 -21.87
CA THR A 518 2.30 8.39 -21.62
C THR A 518 3.00 9.73 -21.90
N PRO A 519 2.40 10.66 -22.67
CA PRO A 519 3.03 11.92 -22.94
C PRO A 519 2.98 12.78 -21.69
N LEU A 520 3.98 13.63 -21.56
CA LEU A 520 4.06 14.66 -20.55
C LEU A 520 3.25 15.87 -21.04
N GLY A 521 2.56 16.55 -20.12
CA GLY A 521 1.85 17.80 -20.45
C GLY A 521 2.81 18.85 -21.01
N ALA A 522 2.31 19.84 -21.75
CA ALA A 522 3.18 20.90 -22.26
C ALA A 522 3.75 21.76 -21.12
N GLY A 523 5.00 22.19 -21.25
CA GLY A 523 5.64 23.10 -20.31
C GLY A 523 6.91 22.54 -19.67
N THR A 524 7.31 23.16 -18.55
CA THR A 524 8.57 22.85 -17.89
C THR A 524 8.42 21.68 -16.92
N HIS A 525 9.35 20.74 -17.00
CA HIS A 525 9.44 19.55 -16.17
C HIS A 525 10.82 19.40 -15.53
N ASP A 526 10.86 18.74 -14.37
CA ASP A 526 12.09 18.27 -13.74
C ASP A 526 12.14 16.72 -13.76
N VAL A 527 13.11 16.15 -14.50
CA VAL A 527 13.39 14.71 -14.46
C VAL A 527 14.50 14.40 -13.47
N THR A 528 14.34 13.31 -12.71
CA THR A 528 15.38 12.71 -11.87
C THR A 528 15.28 11.19 -11.98
N ALA A 529 16.30 10.49 -11.50
CA ALA A 529 16.33 9.04 -11.49
C ALA A 529 17.06 8.52 -10.24
N TRP A 530 16.77 7.31 -9.82
CA TRP A 530 17.53 6.60 -8.79
C TRP A 530 17.64 5.13 -9.17
N ALA A 531 18.68 4.45 -8.68
CA ALA A 531 18.94 3.06 -8.94
C ALA A 531 18.61 2.20 -7.72
N GLU A 532 18.02 1.03 -7.92
CA GLU A 532 17.82 0.02 -6.89
C GLU A 532 18.55 -1.26 -7.23
N SER A 533 19.22 -1.88 -6.26
CA SER A 533 19.74 -3.24 -6.41
C SER A 533 19.60 -3.99 -5.11
N LEU A 534 18.94 -5.16 -5.15
CA LEU A 534 18.81 -6.06 -4.00
C LEU A 534 18.32 -5.33 -2.72
N GLY A 535 17.26 -4.52 -2.87
CA GLY A 535 16.63 -3.75 -1.80
C GLY A 535 17.47 -2.58 -1.27
N VAL A 536 18.50 -2.16 -2.01
CA VAL A 536 19.35 -1.01 -1.67
C VAL A 536 19.19 0.04 -2.76
N ALA A 537 18.84 1.26 -2.36
CA ALA A 537 18.60 2.36 -3.28
C ALA A 537 19.76 3.36 -3.27
N SER A 538 20.11 3.88 -4.44
CA SER A 538 21.08 4.96 -4.60
C SER A 538 20.51 6.28 -4.09
N LYS A 539 21.37 7.30 -3.99
CA LYS A 539 20.90 8.69 -3.99
C LYS A 539 20.21 9.00 -5.33
N ALA A 540 19.28 9.94 -5.31
CA ALA A 540 18.68 10.45 -6.54
C ALA A 540 19.73 11.22 -7.37
N ALA A 541 19.61 11.12 -8.69
CA ALA A 541 20.33 11.92 -9.66
C ALA A 541 20.00 13.41 -9.46
N THR A 542 20.97 14.27 -9.80
CA THR A 542 20.69 15.71 -9.90
C THR A 542 19.53 15.94 -10.87
N PRO A 543 18.46 16.66 -10.47
CA PRO A 543 17.33 16.91 -11.36
C PRO A 543 17.77 17.67 -12.62
N VAL A 544 17.28 17.23 -13.77
CA VAL A 544 17.48 17.90 -15.06
C VAL A 544 16.16 18.54 -15.48
N ARG A 545 16.19 19.85 -15.63
CA ARG A 545 15.04 20.63 -16.09
C ARG A 545 14.98 20.66 -17.61
N PHE A 546 13.82 20.38 -18.20
CA PHE A 546 13.58 20.45 -19.64
C PHE A 546 12.15 20.95 -19.90
N THR A 547 11.83 21.25 -21.15
CA THR A 547 10.50 21.71 -21.57
C THR A 547 9.96 20.82 -22.68
N THR A 548 8.71 20.43 -22.57
CA THR A 548 7.93 19.75 -23.62
C THR A 548 7.18 20.77 -24.46
N PRO A 549 7.01 20.52 -25.77
CA PRO A 549 6.33 21.46 -26.65
C PRO A 549 4.82 21.46 -26.37
N GLU A 550 4.16 22.56 -26.72
CA GLU A 550 2.71 22.55 -26.92
C GLU A 550 2.41 21.78 -28.22
N VAL A 551 1.36 20.96 -28.20
CA VAL A 551 0.84 20.36 -29.43
C VAL A 551 -0.05 21.38 -30.11
N VAL A 552 0.26 21.67 -31.38
CA VAL A 552 -0.43 22.69 -32.17
C VAL A 552 -1.08 22.08 -33.40
N LEU A 553 -2.20 22.66 -33.79
CA LEU A 553 -2.87 22.42 -35.06
C LEU A 553 -2.11 23.10 -36.21
N ALA A 554 -2.40 22.69 -37.44
CA ALA A 554 -1.77 23.27 -38.64
C ALA A 554 -2.01 24.78 -38.79
N ASP A 555 -3.06 25.32 -38.19
CA ASP A 555 -3.39 26.76 -38.18
C ASP A 555 -2.74 27.55 -37.01
N GLY A 556 -1.97 26.86 -36.16
CA GLY A 556 -1.31 27.43 -34.99
C GLY A 556 -2.19 27.45 -33.73
N GLY A 557 -3.41 26.90 -33.77
CA GLY A 557 -4.23 26.68 -32.58
C GLY A 557 -3.60 25.65 -31.65
N VAL A 558 -3.56 25.93 -30.35
CA VAL A 558 -3.05 24.96 -29.36
C VAL A 558 -4.11 23.92 -29.07
N VAL A 559 -3.73 22.65 -29.19
CA VAL A 559 -4.58 21.51 -28.82
C VAL A 559 -4.84 21.55 -27.32
N GLN A 560 -6.11 21.57 -26.94
CA GLN A 560 -6.51 21.61 -25.53
C GLN A 560 -6.84 20.21 -25.01
N MET A 561 -6.82 20.09 -23.68
CA MET A 561 -7.23 18.88 -22.98
C MET A 561 -8.65 18.49 -23.36
N ALA A 562 -8.85 17.22 -23.71
CA ALA A 562 -10.19 16.68 -23.90
C ALA A 562 -10.91 16.57 -22.54
N VAL A 563 -12.20 16.88 -22.54
CA VAL A 563 -13.08 16.79 -21.38
C VAL A 563 -13.95 15.56 -21.52
N LEU A 564 -13.73 14.56 -20.66
CA LEU A 564 -14.65 13.45 -20.49
C LEU A 564 -15.85 13.90 -19.65
N VAL A 565 -17.06 13.68 -20.16
CA VAL A 565 -18.32 14.07 -19.49
C VAL A 565 -19.01 12.85 -18.89
N VAL A 566 -18.95 11.70 -19.57
CA VAL A 566 -19.49 10.43 -19.08
C VAL A 566 -18.50 9.30 -19.44
N PRO A 567 -18.20 8.37 -18.52
CA PRO A 567 -18.60 8.38 -17.11
C PRO A 567 -17.87 9.47 -16.31
N THR A 568 -18.40 9.83 -15.16
CA THR A 568 -17.75 10.65 -14.14
C THR A 568 -17.11 9.79 -13.05
N ASN A 569 -16.24 10.39 -12.24
CA ASN A 569 -15.47 9.64 -11.25
C ASN A 569 -16.38 9.06 -10.15
N GLY A 570 -16.38 7.73 -10.01
CA GLY A 570 -17.22 6.97 -9.10
C GLY A 570 -18.51 6.43 -9.71
N ASP A 571 -18.76 6.66 -11.00
CA ASP A 571 -19.95 6.13 -11.66
C ASP A 571 -19.94 4.60 -11.72
N THR A 572 -21.13 4.01 -11.65
CA THR A 572 -21.36 2.58 -11.89
C THR A 572 -21.99 2.40 -13.27
N VAL A 573 -21.42 1.53 -14.09
CA VAL A 573 -21.80 1.32 -15.50
C VAL A 573 -21.93 -0.16 -15.83
N GLY A 574 -22.61 -0.47 -16.94
CA GLY A 574 -22.62 -1.83 -17.50
C GLY A 574 -21.29 -2.21 -18.16
N PRO A 575 -21.12 -3.47 -18.59
CA PRO A 575 -19.89 -3.97 -19.21
C PRO A 575 -19.56 -3.32 -20.55
N THR A 576 -20.51 -2.62 -21.17
CA THR A 576 -20.31 -1.80 -22.37
C THR A 576 -20.61 -0.33 -22.06
N PRO A 577 -19.70 0.39 -21.37
CA PRO A 577 -19.94 1.80 -21.06
C PRO A 577 -19.82 2.70 -22.30
N LEU A 578 -20.51 3.85 -22.24
CA LEU A 578 -20.34 4.95 -23.18
C LEU A 578 -19.34 5.96 -22.62
N PHE A 579 -18.31 6.27 -23.40
CA PHE A 579 -17.39 7.37 -23.18
C PHE A 579 -17.77 8.53 -24.09
N ALA A 580 -18.14 9.68 -23.52
CA ALA A 580 -18.54 10.84 -24.29
C ALA A 580 -18.06 12.13 -23.67
N GLY A 581 -17.77 13.12 -24.51
CA GLY A 581 -17.23 14.38 -24.05
C GLY A 581 -16.93 15.37 -25.17
N THR A 582 -16.11 16.37 -24.87
CA THR A 582 -15.70 17.42 -25.82
C THR A 582 -14.18 17.53 -25.89
N ALA A 583 -13.67 17.99 -27.01
CA ALA A 583 -12.24 18.23 -27.20
C ALA A 583 -12.03 19.54 -27.96
N PRO A 584 -11.87 20.66 -27.23
CA PRO A 584 -11.59 21.95 -27.85
C PRO A 584 -10.25 21.90 -28.60
N ASN A 585 -10.26 22.35 -29.85
CA ASN A 585 -9.06 22.39 -30.70
C ASN A 585 -8.35 21.03 -30.87
N GLY A 586 -9.09 19.92 -30.81
CA GLY A 586 -8.62 18.61 -31.25
C GLY A 586 -9.13 18.25 -32.64
N VAL A 587 -8.45 17.32 -33.31
CA VAL A 587 -8.92 16.68 -34.56
C VAL A 587 -9.63 15.38 -34.23
N ASN A 588 -9.01 14.56 -33.37
CA ASN A 588 -9.54 13.32 -32.83
C ASN A 588 -9.32 13.28 -31.32
N VAL A 589 -9.98 12.34 -30.64
CA VAL A 589 -9.77 12.05 -29.22
C VAL A 589 -9.31 10.61 -29.05
N GLY A 590 -8.22 10.44 -28.32
CA GLY A 590 -7.79 9.16 -27.79
C GLY A 590 -8.55 8.83 -26.51
N VAL A 591 -9.08 7.61 -26.41
CA VAL A 591 -9.71 7.06 -25.20
C VAL A 591 -8.86 5.89 -24.72
N VAL A 592 -8.26 6.03 -23.54
CA VAL A 592 -7.38 5.02 -22.96
C VAL A 592 -8.05 4.42 -21.72
N ILE A 593 -8.36 3.12 -21.79
CA ILE A 593 -9.00 2.37 -20.70
C ILE A 593 -7.95 1.46 -20.06
N ASP A 594 -7.82 1.52 -18.73
CA ASP A 594 -6.91 0.70 -17.92
C ASP A 594 -5.45 0.61 -18.40
N GLU A 595 -4.90 1.72 -18.91
CA GLU A 595 -3.55 1.77 -19.51
C GLU A 595 -3.39 0.86 -20.75
N GLY A 596 -4.50 0.53 -21.41
CA GLY A 596 -4.54 -0.20 -22.69
C GLY A 596 -4.11 0.66 -23.90
N PRO A 597 -4.30 0.14 -25.12
CA PRO A 597 -4.01 0.89 -26.34
C PRO A 597 -4.91 2.11 -26.48
N ASP A 598 -4.42 3.10 -27.23
CA ASP A 598 -5.17 4.32 -27.51
C ASP A 598 -6.28 4.10 -28.54
N ILE A 599 -7.52 4.33 -28.14
CA ILE A 599 -8.71 4.18 -29.00
C ILE A 599 -9.01 5.54 -29.63
N ILE A 600 -8.66 5.69 -30.90
CA ILE A 600 -8.82 6.96 -31.63
C ILE A 600 -10.26 7.13 -32.12
N VAL A 601 -10.92 8.19 -31.65
CA VAL A 601 -12.31 8.52 -31.91
C VAL A 601 -12.39 9.87 -32.63
N PRO A 602 -13.06 9.96 -33.79
CA PRO A 602 -13.21 11.22 -34.49
C PRO A 602 -14.16 12.17 -33.76
N LEU A 603 -13.90 13.47 -33.88
CA LEU A 603 -14.80 14.52 -33.37
C LEU A 603 -15.91 14.85 -34.37
N ASP A 604 -17.08 15.20 -33.85
CA ASP A 604 -18.13 15.82 -34.65
C ASP A 604 -17.84 17.30 -34.96
N LEU A 605 -18.67 17.93 -35.79
CA LEU A 605 -18.51 19.34 -36.19
C LEU A 605 -18.59 20.34 -35.02
N LEU A 606 -19.01 19.88 -33.83
CA LEU A 606 -19.08 20.68 -32.61
C LEU A 606 -17.95 20.33 -31.62
N GLY A 607 -16.96 19.53 -32.04
CA GLY A 607 -15.83 19.13 -31.20
C GLY A 607 -16.21 18.12 -30.12
N ARG A 608 -17.21 17.26 -30.37
CA ARG A 608 -17.64 16.23 -29.41
C ARG A 608 -17.24 14.85 -29.87
N PHE A 609 -16.86 13.98 -28.93
CA PHE A 609 -16.57 12.57 -29.20
C PHE A 609 -17.58 11.67 -28.49
N ARG A 610 -17.78 10.48 -29.07
CA ARG A 610 -18.55 9.39 -28.45
C ARG A 610 -17.91 8.04 -28.81
N TYR A 611 -17.70 7.21 -27.82
CA TYR A 611 -17.18 5.87 -27.98
C TYR A 611 -17.93 4.90 -27.08
N GLN A 612 -18.65 3.98 -27.71
CA GLN A 612 -19.37 2.91 -27.04
C GLN A 612 -18.48 1.68 -27.05
N VAL A 613 -18.15 1.13 -25.88
CA VAL A 613 -17.42 -0.15 -25.81
C VAL A 613 -18.28 -1.22 -26.49
N PRO A 614 -17.76 -1.95 -27.49
CA PRO A 614 -18.53 -2.95 -28.21
C PRO A 614 -18.72 -4.21 -27.36
N ASP A 615 -19.83 -4.93 -27.55
CA ASP A 615 -20.14 -6.17 -26.80
C ASP A 615 -19.02 -7.22 -26.90
N ALA A 616 -18.27 -7.25 -28.00
CA ALA A 616 -17.15 -8.16 -28.20
C ALA A 616 -15.93 -7.84 -27.32
N GLU A 617 -15.83 -6.61 -26.81
CA GLU A 617 -14.75 -6.10 -25.95
C GLU A 617 -15.30 -5.61 -24.60
N ALA A 618 -16.41 -6.20 -24.17
CA ALA A 618 -17.06 -5.91 -22.90
C ALA A 618 -16.06 -5.93 -21.74
N LEU A 619 -16.06 -4.87 -20.94
CA LEU A 619 -15.23 -4.73 -19.76
C LEU A 619 -15.66 -5.74 -18.68
N SER A 620 -14.69 -6.24 -17.93
CA SER A 620 -14.94 -7.14 -16.79
C SER A 620 -15.69 -6.43 -15.66
N VAL A 621 -16.32 -7.19 -14.76
CA VAL A 621 -16.84 -6.60 -13.50
C VAL A 621 -15.69 -6.15 -12.61
N GLY A 622 -15.82 -4.96 -12.01
CA GLY A 622 -14.84 -4.41 -11.08
C GLY A 622 -14.55 -2.93 -11.32
N THR A 623 -13.53 -2.40 -10.65
CA THR A 623 -13.10 -1.01 -10.84
C THR A 623 -12.22 -0.88 -12.08
N HIS A 624 -12.53 0.10 -12.91
CA HIS A 624 -11.82 0.47 -14.13
C HIS A 624 -11.43 1.95 -14.09
N LYS A 625 -10.49 2.34 -14.94
CA LYS A 625 -10.08 3.74 -15.13
C LYS A 625 -10.06 4.11 -16.60
N VAL A 626 -10.36 5.37 -16.89
CA VAL A 626 -10.27 5.95 -18.24
C VAL A 626 -9.59 7.31 -18.19
N THR A 627 -8.83 7.63 -19.23
CA THR A 627 -8.35 8.97 -19.55
C THR A 627 -8.64 9.28 -21.01
N VAL A 628 -8.84 10.56 -21.32
CA VAL A 628 -9.00 11.04 -22.69
C VAL A 628 -8.02 12.16 -23.02
N HIS A 629 -7.60 12.25 -24.27
CA HIS A 629 -6.72 13.31 -24.77
C HIS A 629 -7.05 13.64 -26.23
N SER A 630 -6.75 14.87 -26.63
CA SER A 630 -6.96 15.33 -28.00
C SER A 630 -5.72 15.08 -28.86
N HIS A 631 -5.88 14.86 -30.16
CA HIS A 631 -4.78 14.78 -31.14
C HIS A 631 -4.84 15.91 -32.16
N ASN A 632 -3.70 16.32 -32.72
CA ASN A 632 -3.64 17.18 -33.90
C ASN A 632 -3.68 16.39 -35.22
N GLU A 633 -3.51 17.05 -36.36
CA GLU A 633 -3.51 16.45 -37.70
C GLU A 633 -2.32 15.50 -37.95
N ALA A 634 -1.28 15.56 -37.12
CA ALA A 634 -0.11 14.70 -37.18
C ALA A 634 -0.21 13.51 -36.19
N ASP A 635 -1.38 13.32 -35.59
CA ASP A 635 -1.66 12.35 -34.52
C ASP A 635 -0.78 12.54 -33.26
N GLU A 636 -0.23 13.75 -33.06
CA GLU A 636 0.52 14.09 -31.84
C GLU A 636 -0.44 14.29 -30.67
N ASP A 637 -0.06 13.76 -29.50
CA ASP A 637 -0.92 13.76 -28.32
C ASP A 637 -0.87 15.09 -27.57
N GLY A 638 -2.03 15.74 -27.49
CA GLY A 638 -2.27 16.86 -26.60
C GLY A 638 -2.36 16.45 -25.12
N PRO A 639 -2.76 17.39 -24.24
CA PRO A 639 -2.86 17.12 -22.80
C PRO A 639 -3.89 16.04 -22.48
N TYR A 640 -3.50 15.09 -21.60
CA TYR A 640 -4.40 14.08 -21.05
C TYR A 640 -5.29 14.68 -19.97
N SER A 641 -6.53 14.20 -19.91
CA SER A 641 -7.46 14.47 -18.81
C SER A 641 -6.94 13.91 -17.49
N ASP A 642 -7.54 14.35 -16.39
CA ASP A 642 -7.46 13.62 -15.13
C ASP A 642 -7.98 12.19 -15.31
N VAL A 643 -7.47 11.27 -14.50
CA VAL A 643 -7.94 9.87 -14.48
C VAL A 643 -9.33 9.81 -13.86
N VAL A 644 -10.28 9.23 -14.61
CA VAL A 644 -11.63 8.97 -14.13
C VAL A 644 -11.77 7.50 -13.78
N GLY A 645 -12.03 7.19 -12.51
CA GLY A 645 -12.34 5.84 -12.04
C GLY A 645 -13.84 5.57 -12.10
N PHE A 646 -14.24 4.37 -12.51
CA PHE A 646 -15.63 3.93 -12.56
C PHE A 646 -15.73 2.44 -12.24
N GLU A 647 -16.91 1.96 -11.87
CA GLU A 647 -17.14 0.56 -11.54
C GLU A 647 -18.06 -0.10 -12.58
N VAL A 648 -17.60 -1.21 -13.15
CA VAL A 648 -18.39 -2.03 -14.07
C VAL A 648 -19.12 -3.10 -13.27
N VAL A 649 -20.44 -3.20 -13.47
CA VAL A 649 -21.29 -4.23 -12.88
C VAL A 649 -22.11 -4.93 -13.97
N VAL A 650 -22.44 -6.21 -13.76
CA VAL A 650 -23.38 -6.94 -14.61
C VAL A 650 -24.73 -6.98 -13.90
N GLY A 651 -25.77 -6.43 -14.53
CA GLY A 651 -27.15 -6.61 -14.06
C GLY A 651 -27.51 -8.09 -14.11
N GLY A 652 -27.79 -8.69 -12.95
CA GLY A 652 -28.15 -10.11 -12.84
C GLY A 652 -29.50 -10.40 -13.49
N ALA A 653 -29.58 -11.49 -14.26
CA ALA A 653 -30.81 -12.01 -14.88
C ALA A 653 -31.73 -12.77 -13.91
N ASP A 654 -31.53 -12.63 -12.60
CA ASP A 654 -32.29 -13.35 -11.57
C ASP A 654 -32.97 -12.32 -10.65
N GLY A 655 -34.28 -12.16 -10.78
CA GLY A 655 -35.10 -11.24 -10.00
C GLY A 655 -35.06 -11.48 -8.50
N GLY A 656 -34.02 -10.98 -7.82
CA GLY A 656 -33.87 -10.93 -6.37
C GLY A 656 -33.86 -9.48 -5.90
N THR A 657 -34.85 -9.14 -5.08
CA THR A 657 -35.07 -7.84 -4.44
C THR A 657 -33.92 -7.46 -3.51
N ASP A 658 -33.11 -6.48 -3.88
CA ASP A 658 -32.45 -5.48 -3.01
C ASP A 658 -31.56 -4.51 -3.82
N ALA A 659 -32.10 -4.00 -4.94
CA ALA A 659 -31.88 -2.59 -5.24
C ALA A 659 -33.07 -1.87 -4.62
N GLY A 660 -32.82 -0.78 -3.88
CA GLY A 660 -33.88 0.12 -3.45
C GLY A 660 -34.77 0.53 -4.63
N PRO A 661 -35.94 1.15 -4.37
CA PRO A 661 -36.83 1.56 -5.46
C PRO A 661 -36.01 2.27 -6.52
N GLU A 662 -36.10 1.84 -7.79
CA GLU A 662 -35.47 2.54 -8.90
C GLU A 662 -35.80 4.01 -8.72
N ASP A 663 -34.80 4.80 -8.33
CA ASP A 663 -34.99 6.22 -8.12
C ASP A 663 -35.38 6.74 -9.51
N PRO A 664 -36.60 7.29 -9.71
CA PRO A 664 -36.98 7.77 -11.01
C PRO A 664 -35.97 8.84 -11.40
N VAL A 665 -35.15 8.56 -12.43
CA VAL A 665 -34.12 9.49 -12.90
C VAL A 665 -34.79 10.83 -13.13
N VAL A 666 -34.50 11.77 -12.23
CA VAL A 666 -35.05 13.11 -12.29
C VAL A 666 -34.67 13.69 -13.64
N PRO A 667 -35.61 14.16 -14.47
CA PRO A 667 -35.26 14.75 -15.75
C PRO A 667 -34.29 15.92 -15.52
N ARG A 668 -33.31 16.12 -16.41
CA ARG A 668 -32.33 17.20 -16.29
C ARG A 668 -32.31 18.06 -17.54
N VAL A 669 -32.30 19.38 -17.34
CA VAL A 669 -32.08 20.34 -18.44
C VAL A 669 -30.58 20.47 -18.68
N LEU A 670 -30.17 20.32 -19.95
CA LEU A 670 -28.78 20.44 -20.42
C LEU A 670 -28.56 21.75 -21.19
N VAL A 671 -29.59 22.24 -21.88
CA VAL A 671 -29.56 23.52 -22.60
C VAL A 671 -30.78 24.33 -22.17
N PRO A 672 -30.59 25.54 -21.64
CA PRO A 672 -29.30 26.18 -21.33
C PRO A 672 -28.60 25.52 -20.15
N GLU A 673 -27.28 25.68 -20.04
CA GLU A 673 -26.53 25.33 -18.82
C GLU A 673 -26.63 26.45 -17.77
N GLU A 674 -26.27 26.16 -16.51
CA GLU A 674 -26.30 27.16 -15.42
C GLU A 674 -25.36 28.33 -15.73
N GLY A 675 -25.91 29.55 -15.71
CA GLY A 675 -25.20 30.79 -16.02
C GLY A 675 -25.06 31.11 -17.51
N ALA A 676 -25.59 30.29 -18.42
CA ALA A 676 -25.45 30.49 -19.86
C ALA A 676 -26.06 31.83 -20.32
N THR A 677 -25.50 32.42 -21.38
CA THR A 677 -26.11 33.54 -22.10
C THR A 677 -26.59 33.07 -23.47
N VAL A 678 -27.89 33.14 -23.73
CA VAL A 678 -28.55 32.59 -24.93
C VAL A 678 -29.31 33.68 -25.71
N GLU A 679 -29.65 33.38 -26.96
CA GLU A 679 -30.51 34.24 -27.79
C GLU A 679 -31.99 34.12 -27.39
N PRO A 680 -32.85 35.09 -27.75
CA PRO A 680 -34.30 35.05 -27.47
C PRO A 680 -35.00 33.81 -28.04
N THR A 681 -34.48 33.24 -29.13
CA THR A 681 -34.95 31.99 -29.74
C THR A 681 -33.83 30.95 -29.68
N PHE A 682 -34.06 29.86 -28.96
CA PHE A 682 -33.13 28.73 -28.87
C PHE A 682 -33.91 27.45 -28.51
N MET A 683 -33.22 26.32 -28.46
CA MET A 683 -33.83 25.03 -28.13
C MET A 683 -33.47 24.61 -26.71
N PHE A 684 -34.46 24.32 -25.88
CA PHE A 684 -34.27 23.57 -24.65
C PHE A 684 -33.96 22.12 -24.98
N VAL A 685 -32.95 21.57 -24.33
CA VAL A 685 -32.58 20.16 -24.44
C VAL A 685 -32.38 19.62 -23.04
N GLY A 686 -32.84 18.41 -22.80
CA GLY A 686 -32.56 17.71 -21.56
C GLY A 686 -32.68 16.20 -21.71
N VAL A 687 -32.44 15.50 -20.63
CA VAL A 687 -32.47 14.02 -20.57
C VAL A 687 -33.47 13.54 -19.54
N ALA A 688 -34.15 12.45 -19.85
CA ALA A 688 -35.10 11.72 -18.99
C ALA A 688 -35.14 10.25 -19.40
N LEU A 689 -35.84 9.39 -18.65
CA LEU A 689 -36.08 8.01 -19.10
C LEU A 689 -36.80 8.01 -20.47
N PRO A 690 -36.38 7.17 -21.44
CA PRO A 690 -37.02 7.08 -22.76
C PRO A 690 -38.54 6.94 -22.66
N GLY A 691 -39.27 7.67 -23.52
CA GLY A 691 -40.74 7.70 -23.52
C GLY A 691 -41.37 8.53 -22.39
N THR A 692 -40.60 9.09 -21.45
CA THR A 692 -41.14 9.95 -20.38
C THR A 692 -41.61 11.27 -20.95
N THR A 693 -42.81 11.71 -20.57
CA THR A 693 -43.30 13.07 -20.87
C THR A 693 -42.78 14.04 -19.81
N VAL A 694 -42.07 15.07 -20.24
CA VAL A 694 -41.43 16.09 -19.40
C VAL A 694 -42.13 17.43 -19.60
N GLN A 695 -42.58 18.04 -18.50
CA GLN A 695 -43.05 19.41 -18.45
C GLN A 695 -41.88 20.35 -18.20
N LEU A 696 -41.64 21.24 -19.16
CA LEU A 696 -40.73 22.36 -19.01
C LEU A 696 -41.47 23.53 -18.38
N GLU A 697 -40.91 24.07 -17.31
CA GLU A 697 -41.39 25.28 -16.65
C GLU A 697 -40.34 26.37 -16.74
N LEU A 698 -40.75 27.56 -17.21
CA LEU A 698 -39.92 28.75 -17.29
C LEU A 698 -40.46 29.80 -16.32
N ASP A 699 -39.60 30.30 -15.44
CA ASP A 699 -39.92 31.29 -14.40
C ASP A 699 -41.16 30.93 -13.56
N GLY A 700 -41.30 29.63 -13.27
CA GLY A 700 -42.40 29.07 -12.48
C GLY A 700 -43.74 28.95 -13.24
N LYS A 701 -43.73 29.06 -14.58
CA LYS A 701 -44.89 28.83 -15.44
C LYS A 701 -44.62 27.71 -16.43
N ALA A 702 -45.61 26.86 -16.69
CA ALA A 702 -45.51 25.84 -17.73
C ALA A 702 -45.23 26.47 -19.11
N LEU A 703 -44.13 26.06 -19.72
CA LEU A 703 -43.71 26.46 -21.06
C LEU A 703 -44.18 25.45 -22.11
N ALA A 704 -43.83 24.17 -21.94
CA ALA A 704 -44.13 23.12 -22.92
C ALA A 704 -44.10 21.71 -22.30
N LEU A 705 -44.67 20.74 -23.02
CA LEU A 705 -44.47 19.31 -22.78
C LEU A 705 -43.57 18.75 -23.89
N ALA A 706 -42.58 17.95 -23.53
CA ALA A 706 -41.69 17.26 -24.44
C ALA A 706 -41.53 15.80 -24.00
N THR A 707 -41.71 14.86 -24.93
CA THR A 707 -41.45 13.44 -24.65
C THR A 707 -39.98 13.14 -24.97
N ALA A 708 -39.30 12.44 -24.06
CA ALA A 708 -37.96 11.94 -24.30
C ALA A 708 -38.00 10.87 -25.40
N ASP A 709 -37.13 10.99 -26.39
CA ASP A 709 -36.98 10.01 -27.47
C ASP A 709 -36.47 8.65 -26.95
N ASP A 710 -36.34 7.67 -27.84
CA ASP A 710 -35.86 6.32 -27.48
C ASP A 710 -34.42 6.34 -26.93
N GLU A 711 -33.69 7.44 -27.18
CA GLU A 711 -32.37 7.75 -26.63
C GLU A 711 -32.41 8.56 -25.32
N GLY A 712 -33.60 8.81 -24.76
CA GLY A 712 -33.80 9.49 -23.48
C GLY A 712 -33.63 11.01 -23.54
N VAL A 713 -33.67 11.62 -24.73
CA VAL A 713 -33.48 13.07 -24.93
C VAL A 713 -34.82 13.75 -25.23
N PHE A 714 -35.15 14.78 -24.47
CA PHE A 714 -36.29 15.65 -24.79
C PHE A 714 -35.79 17.00 -25.34
N ARG A 715 -36.54 17.56 -26.29
CA ARG A 715 -36.21 18.82 -26.99
C ARG A 715 -37.43 19.72 -27.11
N HIS A 716 -37.26 21.03 -26.93
CA HIS A 716 -38.30 22.03 -27.18
C HIS A 716 -37.71 23.30 -27.81
N ILE A 717 -38.17 23.66 -29.01
CA ILE A 717 -37.65 24.81 -29.76
C ILE A 717 -38.51 26.04 -29.49
N LEU A 718 -37.86 27.15 -29.13
CA LEU A 718 -38.48 28.48 -29.09
C LEU A 718 -38.38 29.14 -30.47
N THR A 719 -39.52 29.54 -30.99
CA THR A 719 -39.68 30.24 -32.28
C THR A 719 -39.88 31.73 -32.05
N ALA A 720 -39.86 32.55 -33.12
CA ALA A 720 -39.95 34.01 -33.00
C ALA A 720 -41.22 34.51 -32.27
N ASP A 721 -42.31 33.77 -32.34
CA ASP A 721 -43.59 34.01 -31.64
C ASP A 721 -43.59 33.57 -30.16
N THR A 722 -42.62 32.75 -29.75
CA THR A 722 -42.41 32.29 -28.36
C THR A 722 -41.07 32.75 -27.78
N ALA A 723 -40.43 33.74 -28.41
CA ALA A 723 -39.12 34.25 -28.02
C ALA A 723 -39.15 34.80 -26.58
N LEU A 724 -38.09 34.52 -25.82
CA LEU A 724 -37.98 34.98 -24.43
C LEU A 724 -37.59 36.45 -24.37
N ALA A 725 -38.04 37.12 -23.31
CA ALA A 725 -37.67 38.49 -23.04
C ALA A 725 -36.17 38.60 -22.69
N VAL A 726 -35.58 39.78 -22.89
CA VAL A 726 -34.19 40.03 -22.47
C VAL A 726 -34.11 40.08 -20.95
N GLY A 727 -33.14 39.36 -20.38
CA GLY A 727 -32.90 39.34 -18.93
C GLY A 727 -32.69 37.94 -18.37
N ALA A 728 -32.74 37.85 -17.04
CA ALA A 728 -32.53 36.61 -16.31
C ALA A 728 -33.78 35.71 -16.35
N HIS A 729 -33.58 34.44 -16.64
CA HIS A 729 -34.62 33.41 -16.66
C HIS A 729 -34.19 32.16 -15.90
N LYS A 730 -35.16 31.35 -15.48
CA LYS A 730 -34.94 30.06 -14.82
C LYS A 730 -35.80 28.98 -15.45
N VAL A 731 -35.21 27.81 -15.70
CA VAL A 731 -35.93 26.65 -16.24
C VAL A 731 -35.84 25.45 -15.31
N VAL A 732 -36.94 24.69 -15.24
CA VAL A 732 -37.06 23.40 -14.54
C VAL A 732 -37.70 22.39 -15.47
N ALA A 733 -37.24 21.13 -15.41
CA ALA A 733 -37.89 19.99 -16.03
C ALA A 733 -38.59 19.13 -14.96
N GLN A 734 -39.85 18.77 -15.19
CA GLN A 734 -40.63 17.91 -14.30
C GLN A 734 -41.18 16.72 -15.06
N GLY A 735 -40.98 15.50 -14.56
CA GLY A 735 -41.60 14.31 -15.15
C GLY A 735 -43.11 14.34 -14.93
N VAL A 736 -43.90 13.92 -15.91
CA VAL A 736 -45.36 13.80 -15.82
C VAL A 736 -45.77 12.37 -16.16
N THR A 737 -46.61 11.75 -15.33
CA THR A 737 -47.10 10.38 -15.58
C THR A 737 -48.12 10.35 -16.72
N GLU A 738 -48.41 9.18 -17.27
CA GLU A 738 -49.42 9.01 -18.32
C GLU A 738 -50.84 9.47 -17.88
N GLN A 739 -51.14 9.52 -16.58
CA GLN A 739 -52.41 10.06 -16.05
C GLN A 739 -52.37 11.58 -15.77
N GLY A 740 -51.25 12.25 -16.05
CA GLY A 740 -51.08 13.69 -15.85
C GLY A 740 -50.67 14.11 -14.43
N GLU A 741 -50.21 13.16 -13.60
CA GLU A 741 -49.74 13.47 -12.25
C GLU A 741 -48.28 13.97 -12.26
N ALA A 742 -47.98 14.93 -11.38
CA ALA A 742 -46.69 15.60 -11.32
C ALA A 742 -45.63 14.72 -10.61
N GLY A 743 -44.59 14.34 -11.34
CA GLY A 743 -43.44 13.55 -10.88
C GLY A 743 -42.26 14.40 -10.36
N PRO A 744 -41.05 13.81 -10.21
CA PRO A 744 -39.88 14.50 -9.67
C PRO A 744 -39.40 15.66 -10.56
N ARG A 745 -38.87 16.71 -9.92
CA ARG A 745 -38.44 17.97 -10.54
C ARG A 745 -36.92 18.08 -10.55
N SER A 746 -36.37 18.55 -11.67
CA SER A 746 -34.95 18.91 -11.81
C SER A 746 -34.56 20.04 -10.85
N PRO A 747 -33.27 20.21 -10.53
CA PRO A 747 -32.76 21.49 -10.05
C PRO A 747 -33.14 22.63 -11.01
N GLU A 748 -33.30 23.85 -10.48
CA GLU A 748 -33.47 25.06 -11.29
C GLU A 748 -32.18 25.36 -12.04
N VAL A 749 -32.27 25.64 -13.34
CA VAL A 749 -31.16 26.13 -14.15
C VAL A 749 -31.39 27.60 -14.49
N GLY A 750 -30.54 28.48 -13.96
CA GLY A 750 -30.57 29.92 -14.21
C GLY A 750 -29.75 30.31 -15.45
N PHE A 751 -30.27 31.20 -16.29
CA PHE A 751 -29.59 31.67 -17.51
C PHE A 751 -29.97 33.12 -17.86
N GLN A 752 -29.24 33.73 -18.79
CA GLN A 752 -29.47 35.10 -19.28
C GLN A 752 -29.86 35.08 -20.76
N VAL A 753 -30.92 35.78 -21.13
CA VAL A 753 -31.28 36.03 -22.54
C VAL A 753 -30.72 37.39 -22.93
N ARG A 754 -29.87 37.43 -23.96
CA ARG A 754 -29.26 38.66 -24.44
C ARG A 754 -30.20 39.45 -25.35
N GLY A 755 -30.07 40.78 -25.32
CA GLY A 755 -30.76 41.67 -26.27
C GLY A 755 -30.11 41.62 -27.65
N PRO A 756 -30.83 42.03 -28.72
CA PRO A 756 -30.28 42.06 -30.06
C PRO A 756 -29.04 42.96 -30.09
N THR A 757 -27.91 42.41 -30.52
CA THR A 757 -26.68 43.18 -30.76
C THR A 757 -26.84 44.03 -32.04
N ASP A 758 -26.32 45.25 -32.06
CA ASP A 758 -26.43 46.28 -33.11
C ASP A 758 -25.99 45.89 -34.54
N LEU A 759 -25.61 44.62 -34.78
CA LEU A 759 -25.23 44.08 -36.08
C LEU A 759 -26.38 43.37 -36.83
N ASP A 760 -27.56 43.21 -36.22
CA ASP A 760 -28.71 42.52 -36.82
C ASP A 760 -29.78 43.43 -37.45
N VAL A 761 -29.47 44.72 -37.66
CA VAL A 761 -30.31 45.67 -38.42
C VAL A 761 -29.69 46.03 -39.76
N GLY A 762 -29.80 45.10 -40.71
CA GLY A 762 -29.53 45.33 -42.13
C GLY A 762 -30.71 45.99 -42.85
N CYS A 763 -30.61 47.31 -43.06
CA CYS A 763 -31.21 48.16 -44.10
C CYS A 763 -32.55 47.76 -44.76
N GLY A 764 -33.61 48.49 -44.41
CA GLY A 764 -34.78 48.73 -45.27
C GLY A 764 -35.18 50.22 -45.22
N CYS A 765 -34.99 50.92 -46.34
CA CYS A 765 -35.18 52.36 -46.53
C CYS A 765 -36.58 52.90 -46.17
N GLY A 766 -36.65 54.15 -45.68
CA GLY A 766 -37.87 54.95 -45.81
C GLY A 766 -38.04 56.13 -44.83
N THR A 767 -37.50 57.30 -45.21
CA THR A 767 -38.06 58.65 -44.98
C THR A 767 -38.37 59.15 -43.55
N ALA A 768 -37.69 60.25 -43.16
CA ALA A 768 -38.07 61.24 -42.13
C ALA A 768 -39.48 61.86 -42.36
N PRO A 769 -40.09 62.71 -41.47
CA PRO A 769 -39.50 63.50 -40.39
C PRO A 769 -40.33 63.75 -39.09
N ALA A 770 -39.73 64.54 -38.18
CA ALA A 770 -40.34 65.56 -37.30
C ALA A 770 -40.76 65.22 -35.86
N GLY A 771 -40.28 66.07 -34.93
CA GLY A 771 -40.91 66.41 -33.64
C GLY A 771 -40.07 66.05 -32.42
N MET A 772 -39.19 66.92 -31.90
CA MET A 772 -39.44 68.08 -31.02
C MET A 772 -39.25 67.78 -29.52
N ILE A 773 -38.36 68.57 -28.90
CA ILE A 773 -38.37 69.05 -27.50
C ILE A 773 -38.02 67.97 -26.45
N SER A 774 -37.21 68.12 -25.39
CA SER A 774 -36.71 69.23 -24.56
C SER A 774 -35.52 68.69 -23.74
N LEU A 775 -34.38 69.38 -23.59
CA LEU A 775 -34.11 70.51 -22.68
C LEU A 775 -33.74 70.09 -21.23
N TRP A 776 -32.50 70.45 -20.83
CA TRP A 776 -31.91 70.64 -19.47
C TRP A 776 -31.65 69.40 -18.59
N ALA A 777 -30.62 69.33 -17.73
CA ALA A 777 -29.38 70.09 -17.52
C ALA A 777 -28.62 69.49 -16.30
N LEU A 778 -27.29 69.56 -16.39
CA LEU A 778 -26.30 69.99 -15.38
C LEU A 778 -26.31 69.44 -13.92
N VAL A 779 -25.15 68.82 -13.60
CA VAL A 779 -24.18 69.17 -12.53
C VAL A 779 -24.54 68.93 -11.05
N GLY A 780 -23.61 68.31 -10.31
CA GLY A 780 -23.52 68.48 -8.86
C GLY A 780 -22.40 67.70 -8.15
N LEU A 781 -21.19 68.25 -8.13
CA LEU A 781 -20.06 67.88 -7.26
C LEU A 781 -20.41 67.95 -5.75
N GLY A 782 -19.75 67.12 -4.92
CA GLY A 782 -19.75 67.27 -3.46
C GLY A 782 -18.66 66.47 -2.76
N ALA A 783 -17.45 67.05 -2.70
CA ALA A 783 -16.27 66.53 -2.01
C ALA A 783 -16.21 66.92 -0.52
N LEU A 784 -15.57 66.06 0.28
CA LEU A 784 -14.63 66.34 1.40
C LEU A 784 -14.88 67.54 2.35
N ALA A 785 -14.98 67.26 3.66
CA ALA A 785 -14.16 67.91 4.70
C ALA A 785 -14.28 67.16 6.05
N ARG A 786 -13.21 66.62 6.67
CA ARG A 786 -12.09 67.24 7.40
C ARG A 786 -12.42 67.66 8.85
N ARG A 787 -11.60 67.09 9.77
CA ARG A 787 -11.07 67.63 11.05
C ARG A 787 -11.56 67.01 12.37
N ARG A 788 -10.62 66.30 13.00
CA ARG A 788 -10.06 66.52 14.35
C ARG A 788 -11.00 67.12 15.40
N ARG A 789 -11.19 66.38 16.49
CA ARG A 789 -11.07 66.92 17.85
C ARG A 789 -10.29 65.95 18.75
N ALA A 790 -9.32 66.52 19.45
CA ALA A 790 -8.62 65.96 20.59
C ALA A 790 -9.27 66.47 21.87
N ARG A 791 -9.19 65.70 22.97
CA ARG A 791 -8.57 66.05 24.27
C ARG A 791 -9.13 65.17 25.40
N SER A 792 -8.20 64.87 26.31
CA SER A 792 -8.26 64.19 27.61
C SER A 792 -8.63 62.73 27.62
#